data_AF-A0A957XLZ9-F1
#
_entry.id   AF-A0A957XLZ9-F1
#
_cell.length_a   1.000
_cell.length_b   1.000
_cell.length_c   1.000
_cell.angle_alpha   90.00
_cell.angle_beta   90.00
_cell.angle_gamma   90.00
#
_symmetry.space_group_name_H-M   'P 1'
#
loop_
_entity.id
_entity.type
_entity.pdbx_description
1 polymer ?
#
loop_
_entity_poly.entity_id
_entity_poly.type
_entity_poly.pdbx_seq_one_letter_code
_entity_poly.pdbx_strand_id
1 'polypeptide(L)'
;MTKSTLSRTAHRGYWQAQGLIEQQLSHFHAAVEKHDVEAQRRAFYLLATYHGRTLHILNTSLHSTNDTLAQSALHNFMALHRALVHMHRTAPDDIPLAMVLPHAEQETFLRDLIVRTLNESNERLSVKAITERVSHLDMLAKVTEKEVHHHLKGLVHATYIYRNDGHYARTQRPYAELDWNALSLRALTGDDLYHRLAAAGYVGLTDVDDKPEAFQVLFEPFTGLTDSTTARLFVETVRTVLTTTAAETTVWRSADLLHSPYPRPYQRAAFSVFQQGGYQGQVIEAPTGSGKTFIGMLCIQDWLRALHRGQSILVLVPTSNYQQQWTGELCYSAIGMKLTPEIIFAGTPMQLYRHVIRTGKRPAIVLTTYTALAQFGSPTGKGGFDAASIEIFMQGANIKYVILDEIHKVVEDMHSVSTQVIGLMMTWLRDGILHGLVGFSGTAEAYRRRFEALGLSLDYTIPLDDLVAAGFVAPFAEFGVPFAYSTRERRIRELLDRYKAHLRDYFTLLGPIALRRMFAELPIEQRRTLGHEVLGMYRGRKDWQSALDKRFAQWEAGNPDVLAITELRLVAILQIARGWSDADLVTRTRADVAQFERLQDALNTIRYELLTLVYLPKTLARLQASGFTLTLDAESLRRLPETTAISARTEAAKDLLATTIAGLYDGLSDWYMRMGEGRVETIKAVIEAESRVRPVSGKIVFDTGRRIHWNKSVATPGYQGVGGLFAEMLGDPRFTLLAALSSEMYLTYNEDDPVTDRIAAFIETQLMHGNASEAIFGLATQGLELSDETLTVLHSSFNQLIGDYLPSLRNIHTARPGDFNRRVLKPIRRRVKRFKLDETVESRLLARLDRRNVNLQTLEQTFFDYAILARMFRQARVAELEQVSGARQKFFVVSMPGNTHRKQLMYDLTARIVDADEVPVNFVIVSNWARTGWNVITPNLLIDATATRNVTAWQQLIGRAIRARRTWSNDCYRLLTLLIGHHLPSDNGHAPTPHVAVNGYGLLDNNLRDLLAEIAPDDLKAIANNGNISDLKDEDRHRLALALAQKRNKVTHIYEMVKAYGSDIQLEYNRTAKVWQRRAAIAAKHAQEVSTHPFTGEKMAGDGHAPFLYVTDPRTDLPERLQAHLEETLPGCDDIIINGWLGE
;
A
#
# COMPACT_ATOMS: atom_id res chain seq x y z
N MET A 1 48.99 86.33 -4.61
CA MET A 1 49.29 85.15 -5.46
C MET A 1 49.81 84.02 -4.59
N THR A 2 48.92 83.05 -4.36
CA THR A 2 49.16 81.61 -4.14
C THR A 2 50.47 81.11 -3.53
N LYS A 3 50.36 80.57 -2.31
CA LYS A 3 50.82 79.19 -1.99
C LYS A 3 50.07 78.63 -0.77
N SER A 4 49.08 77.78 -1.09
CA SER A 4 48.86 76.42 -0.59
C SER A 4 49.27 76.10 0.86
N THR A 5 48.25 75.91 1.72
CA THR A 5 48.33 75.14 2.98
C THR A 5 47.57 73.81 2.84
N LEU A 6 48.28 72.72 3.13
CA LEU A 6 47.81 71.34 3.19
C LEU A 6 46.85 71.13 4.36
N SER A 7 45.66 70.58 4.07
CA SER A 7 44.74 70.01 5.05
C SER A 7 45.15 68.56 5.38
N ARG A 8 45.40 68.30 6.66
CA ARG A 8 45.62 66.96 7.24
C ARG A 8 44.31 66.52 7.89
N THR A 9 43.60 65.57 7.28
CA THR A 9 42.74 64.56 7.93
C THR A 9 42.35 63.53 6.87
N ALA A 10 43.32 62.68 6.51
CA ALA A 10 43.06 61.50 5.69
C ALA A 10 42.26 60.48 6.53
N HIS A 11 41.03 60.17 6.11
CA HIS A 11 40.33 58.96 6.55
C HIS A 11 41.26 57.76 6.25
N ARG A 12 41.81 57.13 7.29
CA ARG A 12 42.55 55.87 7.15
C ARG A 12 41.53 54.81 6.70
N GLY A 13 41.50 54.49 5.41
CA GLY A 13 40.73 53.35 4.90
C GLY A 13 41.13 52.07 5.65
N TYR A 14 40.14 51.28 6.07
CA TYR A 14 40.38 49.96 6.61
C TYR A 14 41.06 49.09 5.53
N TRP A 15 41.95 48.17 5.93
CA TRP A 15 42.74 47.37 5.00
C TRP A 15 41.84 46.52 4.08
N GLN A 16 42.28 46.29 2.83
CA GLN A 16 41.57 45.44 1.87
C GLN A 16 42.40 44.18 1.60
N ALA A 17 41.78 43.00 1.73
CA ALA A 17 42.48 41.72 1.61
C ALA A 17 42.93 41.37 0.18
N GLN A 18 42.30 41.98 -0.85
CA GLN A 18 42.46 41.60 -2.25
C GLN A 18 43.92 41.58 -2.74
N GLY A 19 44.68 42.65 -2.49
CA GLY A 19 46.08 42.73 -2.95
C GLY A 19 47.00 41.70 -2.28
N LEU A 20 46.73 41.34 -1.02
CA LEU A 20 47.45 40.27 -0.34
C LEU A 20 47.06 38.89 -0.90
N ILE A 21 45.77 38.67 -1.16
CA ILE A 21 45.25 37.44 -1.75
C ILE A 21 45.88 37.18 -3.12
N GLU A 22 45.88 38.16 -4.00
CA GLU A 22 46.46 38.05 -5.34
C GLU A 22 47.96 37.71 -5.30
N GLN A 23 48.71 38.38 -4.42
CA GLN A 23 50.13 38.10 -4.24
C GLN A 23 50.37 36.66 -3.72
N GLN A 24 49.62 36.21 -2.72
CA GLN A 24 49.82 34.88 -2.14
C GLN A 24 49.29 33.77 -3.03
N LEU A 25 48.20 33.97 -3.77
CA LEU A 25 47.74 33.01 -4.78
C LEU A 25 48.77 32.85 -5.90
N SER A 26 49.39 33.95 -6.36
CA SER A 26 50.48 33.89 -7.34
C SER A 26 51.68 33.07 -6.81
N HIS A 27 52.11 33.32 -5.57
CA HIS A 27 53.17 32.51 -4.93
C HIS A 27 52.76 31.04 -4.76
N PHE A 28 51.51 30.79 -4.40
CA PHE A 28 50.96 29.45 -4.23
C PHE A 28 50.95 28.67 -5.55
N HIS A 29 50.42 29.24 -6.63
CA HIS A 29 50.41 28.59 -7.95
C HIS A 29 51.83 28.31 -8.47
N ALA A 30 52.75 29.28 -8.31
CA ALA A 30 54.16 29.06 -8.66
C ALA A 30 54.83 27.95 -7.82
N ALA A 31 54.37 27.71 -6.59
CA ALA A 31 54.83 26.63 -5.72
C ALA A 31 54.17 25.28 -6.06
N VAL A 32 52.91 25.28 -6.52
CA VAL A 32 52.22 24.09 -7.05
C VAL A 32 52.94 23.59 -8.31
N GLU A 33 53.27 24.47 -9.25
CA GLU A 33 54.02 24.12 -10.47
C GLU A 33 55.40 23.51 -10.20
N LYS A 34 56.01 23.87 -9.07
CA LYS A 34 57.34 23.36 -8.64
C LYS A 34 57.26 22.19 -7.67
N HIS A 35 56.06 21.75 -7.29
CA HIS A 35 55.82 20.77 -6.22
C HIS A 35 56.51 21.13 -4.87
N ASP A 36 56.66 22.42 -4.58
CA ASP A 36 57.25 22.92 -3.31
C ASP A 36 56.17 23.05 -2.23
N VAL A 37 55.91 21.95 -1.52
CA VAL A 37 54.88 21.85 -0.46
C VAL A 37 55.12 22.86 0.66
N GLU A 38 56.38 23.17 1.01
CA GLU A 38 56.67 24.17 2.05
C GLU A 38 56.28 25.58 1.60
N ALA A 39 56.57 25.95 0.35
CA ALA A 39 56.16 27.24 -0.20
C ALA A 39 54.63 27.34 -0.35
N GLN A 40 53.97 26.27 -0.78
CA GLN A 40 52.50 26.19 -0.82
C GLN A 40 51.90 26.44 0.57
N ARG A 41 52.40 25.76 1.60
CA ARG A 41 51.95 25.94 3.00
C ARG A 41 52.26 27.31 3.56
N ARG A 42 53.42 27.89 3.25
CA ARG A 42 53.77 29.27 3.66
C ARG A 42 52.77 30.29 3.12
N ALA A 43 52.37 30.18 1.86
CA ALA A 43 51.36 31.05 1.26
C ALA A 43 49.98 30.87 1.92
N PHE A 44 49.58 29.62 2.16
CA PHE A 44 48.32 29.29 2.85
C PHE A 44 48.28 29.85 4.28
N TYR A 45 49.28 29.55 5.12
CA TYR A 45 49.28 29.97 6.53
C TYR A 45 49.37 31.48 6.69
N LEU A 46 49.99 32.18 5.74
CA LEU A 46 49.97 33.64 5.74
C LEU A 46 48.53 34.14 5.55
N LEU A 47 47.80 33.66 4.54
CA LEU A 47 46.39 34.03 4.36
C LEU A 47 45.51 33.57 5.54
N ALA A 48 45.74 32.38 6.09
CA ALA A 48 44.99 31.87 7.25
C ALA A 48 45.20 32.74 8.50
N THR A 49 46.39 33.31 8.69
CA THR A 49 46.67 34.27 9.77
C THR A 49 45.84 35.54 9.62
N TYR A 50 45.73 36.07 8.40
CA TYR A 50 44.89 37.23 8.13
C TYR A 50 43.40 36.90 8.21
N HIS A 51 43.00 35.69 7.82
CA HIS A 51 41.63 35.18 7.99
C HIS A 51 41.22 35.15 9.47
N GLY A 52 42.06 34.56 10.34
CA GLY A 52 41.81 34.54 11.80
C GLY A 52 41.80 35.93 12.45
N ARG A 53 42.70 36.84 12.02
CA ARG A 53 42.68 38.24 12.47
C ARG A 53 41.41 38.97 12.03
N THR A 54 40.94 38.71 10.81
CA THR A 54 39.69 39.31 10.30
C THR A 54 38.49 38.82 11.07
N LEU A 55 38.44 37.52 11.41
CA LEU A 55 37.40 36.94 12.25
C LEU A 55 37.35 37.60 13.65
N HIS A 56 38.51 37.86 14.26
CA HIS A 56 38.57 38.56 15.54
C HIS A 56 38.08 40.02 15.45
N ILE A 57 38.44 40.72 14.38
CA ILE A 57 37.98 42.09 14.13
C ILE A 57 36.47 42.11 13.84
N LEU A 58 35.97 41.13 13.09
CA LEU A 58 34.54 40.94 12.84
C LEU A 58 33.79 40.80 14.17
N ASN A 59 34.20 39.87 15.03
CA ASN A 59 33.57 39.68 16.34
C ASN A 59 33.56 40.99 17.15
N THR A 60 34.68 41.71 17.20
CA THR A 60 34.76 42.98 17.94
C THR A 60 33.88 44.07 17.31
N SER A 61 33.78 44.13 15.99
CA SER A 61 32.96 45.10 15.26
C SER A 61 31.45 44.86 15.44
N LEU A 62 31.02 43.60 15.50
CA LEU A 62 29.63 43.21 15.76
C LEU A 62 29.19 43.58 17.19
N HIS A 63 30.12 43.63 18.15
CA HIS A 63 29.84 44.04 19.54
C HIS A 63 29.95 45.55 19.78
N SER A 64 30.72 46.27 18.96
CA SER A 64 30.98 47.71 19.11
C SER A 64 30.10 48.60 18.23
N THR A 65 29.06 48.02 17.64
CA THR A 65 28.05 48.69 16.78
C THR A 65 28.65 49.55 15.66
N ASN A 66 29.81 49.17 15.11
CA ASN A 66 30.48 49.93 14.05
C ASN A 66 30.21 49.29 12.68
N ASP A 67 29.15 49.75 12.01
CA ASP A 67 28.69 49.25 10.70
C ASP A 67 29.81 49.22 9.65
N THR A 68 30.54 50.33 9.49
CA THR A 68 31.59 50.44 8.45
C THR A 68 32.73 49.44 8.65
N LEU A 69 33.08 49.15 9.90
CA LEU A 69 34.11 48.19 10.26
C LEU A 69 33.62 46.75 10.08
N ALA A 70 32.37 46.46 10.47
CA ALA A 70 31.75 45.15 10.31
C ALA A 70 31.60 44.77 8.83
N GLN A 71 31.12 45.69 7.98
CA GLN A 71 31.01 45.46 6.53
C GLN A 71 32.38 45.19 5.90
N SER A 72 33.39 45.99 6.26
CA SER A 72 34.75 45.80 5.75
C SER A 72 35.38 44.48 6.21
N ALA A 73 35.11 44.07 7.45
CA ALA A 73 35.56 42.78 7.99
C ALA A 73 34.86 41.59 7.31
N LEU A 74 33.55 41.65 7.07
CA LEU A 74 32.79 40.62 6.36
C LEU A 74 33.29 40.43 4.93
N HIS A 75 33.50 41.52 4.18
CA HIS A 75 34.05 41.47 2.82
C HIS A 75 35.46 40.85 2.77
N ASN A 76 36.36 41.29 3.66
CA ASN A 76 37.69 40.72 3.74
C ASN A 76 37.66 39.23 4.15
N PHE A 77 36.78 38.86 5.08
CA PHE A 77 36.63 37.49 5.53
C PHE A 77 36.19 36.57 4.40
N MET A 78 35.14 36.94 3.64
CA MET A 78 34.67 36.18 2.48
C MET A 78 35.76 36.01 1.41
N ALA A 79 36.50 37.08 1.11
CA ALA A 79 37.57 37.05 0.11
C ALA A 79 38.71 36.11 0.54
N LEU A 80 39.14 36.20 1.80
CA LEU A 80 40.18 35.33 2.36
C LEU A 80 39.72 33.87 2.43
N HIS A 81 38.49 33.63 2.87
CA HIS A 81 37.92 32.28 2.98
C HIS A 81 37.84 31.60 1.60
N ARG A 82 37.33 32.30 0.58
CA ARG A 82 37.29 31.80 -0.80
C ARG A 82 38.69 31.47 -1.34
N ALA A 83 39.68 32.33 -1.08
CA ALA A 83 41.06 32.09 -1.50
C ALA A 83 41.68 30.87 -0.82
N LEU A 84 41.47 30.70 0.49
CA LEU A 84 41.98 29.55 1.23
C LEU A 84 41.33 28.24 0.77
N VAL A 85 40.02 28.24 0.52
CA VAL A 85 39.30 27.09 -0.04
C VAL A 85 39.80 26.77 -1.44
N HIS A 86 40.09 27.78 -2.26
CA HIS A 86 40.67 27.58 -3.59
C HIS A 86 42.07 26.93 -3.51
N MET A 87 42.92 27.37 -2.58
CA MET A 87 44.23 26.74 -2.33
C MET A 87 44.08 25.26 -1.94
N HIS A 88 43.15 24.94 -1.03
CA HIS A 88 42.86 23.56 -0.65
C HIS A 88 42.39 22.73 -1.85
N ARG A 89 41.42 23.21 -2.63
CA ARG A 89 40.94 22.48 -3.83
C ARG A 89 42.00 22.25 -4.89
N THR A 90 43.00 23.14 -4.98
CA THR A 90 44.09 23.04 -5.94
C THR A 90 45.14 22.02 -5.52
N ALA A 91 45.36 21.84 -4.22
CA ALA A 91 46.33 20.90 -3.66
C ALA A 91 45.78 20.26 -2.35
N PRO A 92 44.77 19.38 -2.45
CA PRO A 92 44.02 18.90 -1.29
C PRO A 92 44.87 18.07 -0.32
N ASP A 93 45.83 17.31 -0.83
CA ASP A 93 46.72 16.46 -0.02
C ASP A 93 47.81 17.26 0.74
N ASP A 94 48.10 18.49 0.29
CA ASP A 94 49.22 19.30 0.77
C ASP A 94 48.78 20.49 1.63
N ILE A 95 47.57 21.01 1.39
CA ILE A 95 46.99 22.19 2.02
C ILE A 95 45.76 21.78 2.84
N PRO A 96 45.63 22.20 4.11
CA PRO A 96 44.48 21.83 4.93
C PRO A 96 43.23 22.65 4.58
N LEU A 97 42.05 22.10 4.90
CA LEU A 97 40.78 22.82 4.78
C LEU A 97 40.75 24.04 5.73
N ALA A 98 40.30 25.19 5.21
CA ALA A 98 40.07 26.38 6.03
C ALA A 98 38.80 26.22 6.87
N MET A 99 38.97 26.15 8.18
CA MET A 99 37.89 25.91 9.14
C MET A 99 37.59 27.17 9.95
N VAL A 100 36.30 27.45 10.17
CA VAL A 100 35.82 28.56 10.99
C VAL A 100 35.52 28.04 12.40
N LEU A 101 36.57 27.67 13.15
CA LEU A 101 36.45 27.23 14.54
C LEU A 101 37.27 28.11 15.48
N PRO A 102 36.82 28.33 16.73
CA PRO A 102 37.67 28.92 17.74
C PRO A 102 38.79 27.94 18.14
N HIS A 103 39.91 28.50 18.64
CA HIS A 103 41.15 27.74 18.83
C HIS A 103 41.04 26.62 19.87
N ALA A 104 40.18 26.76 20.90
CA ALA A 104 40.00 25.73 21.92
C ALA A 104 39.26 24.48 21.37
N GLU A 105 38.46 24.67 20.34
CA GLU A 105 37.60 23.68 19.71
C GLU A 105 38.36 22.91 18.61
N GLN A 106 39.45 23.47 18.07
CA GLN A 106 40.37 22.75 17.17
C GLN A 106 41.01 21.54 17.85
N GLU A 107 41.31 21.62 19.15
CA GLU A 107 41.79 20.47 19.94
C GLU A 107 40.72 19.39 20.13
N THR A 108 39.45 19.79 20.20
CA THR A 108 38.33 18.84 20.32
C THR A 108 38.06 18.19 18.97
N PHE A 109 38.18 18.95 17.88
CA PHE A 109 38.09 18.41 16.53
C PHE A 109 39.17 17.37 16.21
N LEU A 110 40.41 17.56 16.69
CA LEU A 110 41.44 16.53 16.57
C LEU A 110 41.04 15.24 17.31
N ARG A 111 40.35 15.34 18.45
CA ARG A 111 39.79 14.15 19.14
C ARG A 111 38.71 13.46 18.31
N ASP A 112 37.85 14.23 17.63
CA ASP A 112 36.84 13.69 16.71
C ASP A 112 37.48 12.92 15.56
N LEU A 113 38.50 13.48 14.92
CA LEU A 113 39.23 12.81 13.85
C LEU A 113 39.92 11.52 14.32
N ILE A 114 40.49 11.51 15.53
CA ILE A 114 41.07 10.32 16.15
C ILE A 114 39.99 9.27 16.40
N VAL A 115 38.85 9.67 16.98
CA VAL A 115 37.73 8.76 17.24
C VAL A 115 37.15 8.21 15.94
N ARG A 116 37.01 9.04 14.90
CA ARG A 116 36.56 8.67 13.56
C ARG A 116 37.51 7.68 12.91
N THR A 117 38.81 7.94 12.96
CA THR A 117 39.86 7.03 12.46
C THR A 117 39.81 5.66 13.14
N LEU A 118 39.55 5.64 14.46
CA LEU A 118 39.40 4.41 15.24
C LEU A 118 38.06 3.72 15.01
N ASN A 119 37.00 4.46 14.66
CA ASN A 119 35.68 3.92 14.33
C ASN A 119 35.64 3.31 12.93
N GLU A 120 36.40 3.86 12.00
CA GLU A 120 36.56 3.37 10.62
C GLU A 120 37.50 2.15 10.52
N SER A 121 38.21 1.81 11.60
CA SER A 121 39.16 0.69 11.64
C SER A 121 38.62 -0.51 12.42
N ASN A 122 38.54 -1.67 11.76
CA ASN A 122 38.20 -2.95 12.41
C ASN A 122 39.37 -3.53 13.24
N GLU A 123 40.58 -2.99 13.07
CA GLU A 123 41.78 -3.41 13.77
C GLU A 123 42.22 -2.34 14.77
N ARG A 124 42.90 -2.79 15.84
CA ARG A 124 43.48 -1.89 16.84
C ARG A 124 44.65 -1.16 16.20
N LEU A 125 44.65 0.17 16.28
CA LEU A 125 45.66 0.99 15.62
C LEU A 125 46.75 1.43 16.61
N SER A 126 48.01 1.44 16.15
CA SER A 126 49.11 2.06 16.88
C SER A 126 49.01 3.59 16.80
N VAL A 127 49.69 4.31 17.71
CA VAL A 127 49.73 5.78 17.67
C VAL A 127 50.23 6.29 16.30
N LYS A 128 51.24 5.63 15.73
CA LYS A 128 51.78 5.94 14.42
C LYS A 128 50.73 5.79 13.31
N ALA A 129 50.02 4.66 13.27
CA ALA A 129 48.97 4.41 12.27
C ALA A 129 47.79 5.38 12.41
N ILE A 130 47.42 5.77 13.63
CA ILE A 130 46.39 6.79 13.87
C ILE A 130 46.88 8.15 13.38
N THR A 131 48.13 8.51 13.65
CA THR A 131 48.73 9.79 13.24
C THR A 131 48.81 9.91 11.73
N GLU A 132 49.24 8.85 11.04
CA GLU A 132 49.26 8.78 9.58
C GLU A 132 47.85 8.93 9.01
N ARG A 133 46.87 8.17 9.51
CA ARG A 133 45.48 8.24 9.01
C ARG A 133 44.80 9.57 9.30
N VAL A 134 44.99 10.14 10.49
CA VAL A 134 44.46 11.47 10.82
C VAL A 134 45.10 12.54 9.95
N SER A 135 46.40 12.40 9.65
CA SER A 135 47.08 13.31 8.72
C SER A 135 46.58 13.16 7.28
N HIS A 136 46.14 11.97 6.87
CA HIS A 136 45.51 11.68 5.57
C HIS A 136 44.04 12.10 5.46
N LEU A 137 43.41 12.58 6.55
CA LEU A 137 42.07 13.16 6.45
C LEU A 137 42.11 14.61 5.95
N ASP A 138 43.30 15.20 5.79
CA ASP A 138 43.57 16.52 5.18
C ASP A 138 42.78 17.70 5.78
N MET A 139 42.21 17.51 6.97
CA MET A 139 41.39 18.51 7.66
C MET A 139 42.21 19.42 8.61
N LEU A 140 43.46 19.09 8.91
CA LEU A 140 44.33 19.82 9.84
C LEU A 140 45.77 19.90 9.33
N ALA A 141 46.57 20.83 9.89
CA ALA A 141 48.01 20.81 9.75
C ALA A 141 48.59 19.44 10.15
N LYS A 142 49.74 19.05 9.60
CA LYS A 142 50.39 17.75 9.89
C LYS A 142 50.47 17.52 11.40
N VAL A 143 49.69 16.56 11.90
CA VAL A 143 49.59 16.26 13.33
C VAL A 143 50.77 15.40 13.75
N THR A 144 51.37 15.70 14.89
CA THR A 144 52.48 14.93 15.43
C THR A 144 51.98 13.74 16.26
N GLU A 145 52.78 12.66 16.33
CA GLU A 145 52.45 11.51 17.19
C GLU A 145 52.29 11.92 18.68
N LYS A 146 53.00 12.97 19.11
CA LYS A 146 52.92 13.52 20.48
C LYS A 146 51.53 14.10 20.77
N GLU A 147 50.94 14.83 19.83
CA GLU A 147 49.60 15.43 19.95
C GLU A 147 48.52 14.36 19.93
N VAL A 148 48.61 13.41 19.00
CA VAL A 148 47.70 12.25 18.95
C VAL A 148 47.79 11.45 20.26
N HIS A 149 49.00 11.19 20.77
CA HIS A 149 49.18 10.48 22.02
C HIS A 149 48.59 11.23 23.23
N HIS A 150 48.67 12.56 23.26
CA HIS A 150 48.05 13.38 24.30
C HIS A 150 46.52 13.22 24.30
N HIS A 151 45.88 13.31 23.14
CA HIS A 151 44.43 13.15 23.02
C HIS A 151 43.94 11.73 23.28
N LEU A 152 44.69 10.71 22.85
CA LEU A 152 44.39 9.31 23.15
C LEU A 152 44.37 9.05 24.66
N LYS A 153 45.27 9.66 25.45
CA LYS A 153 45.22 9.54 26.93
C LYS A 153 43.91 10.09 27.50
N GLY A 154 43.46 11.25 27.03
CA GLY A 154 42.18 11.84 27.43
C GLY A 154 40.99 10.96 27.05
N LEU A 155 40.98 10.42 25.84
CA LEU A 155 39.91 9.54 25.34
C LEU A 155 39.88 8.18 26.05
N VAL A 156 41.03 7.64 26.46
CA VAL A 156 41.11 6.43 27.30
C VAL A 156 40.56 6.70 28.70
N HIS A 157 40.96 7.82 29.31
CA HIS A 157 40.47 8.21 30.64
C HIS A 157 38.95 8.45 30.64
N ALA A 158 38.43 9.09 29.59
CA ALA A 158 37.00 9.29 29.36
C ALA A 158 36.27 8.03 28.83
N THR A 159 36.96 6.89 28.77
CA THR A 159 36.45 5.57 28.34
C THR A 159 35.79 5.54 26.95
N TYR A 160 36.09 6.49 26.07
CA TYR A 160 35.67 6.46 24.67
C TYR A 160 36.53 5.50 23.83
N ILE A 161 37.77 5.28 24.22
CA ILE A 161 38.63 4.29 23.56
C ILE A 161 39.30 3.44 24.64
N TYR A 162 39.72 2.24 24.31
CA TYR A 162 40.50 1.40 25.21
C TYR A 162 41.87 1.13 24.60
N ARG A 163 42.86 1.02 25.48
CA ARG A 163 44.26 0.75 25.13
C ARG A 163 44.61 -0.67 25.50
N ASN A 164 45.20 -1.42 24.57
CA ASN A 164 45.73 -2.75 24.83
C ASN A 164 47.05 -2.92 24.04
N ASP A 165 48.15 -3.27 24.74
CA ASP A 165 49.49 -3.45 24.17
C ASP A 165 49.96 -2.33 23.22
N GLY A 166 49.75 -1.08 23.63
CA GLY A 166 50.16 0.10 22.83
C GLY A 166 49.28 0.40 21.61
N HIS A 167 48.23 -0.39 21.39
CA HIS A 167 47.23 -0.17 20.35
C HIS A 167 45.92 0.31 20.95
N TYR A 168 45.14 1.05 20.16
CA TYR A 168 43.91 1.70 20.57
C TYR A 168 42.74 1.22 19.72
N ALA A 169 41.57 1.07 20.34
CA ALA A 169 40.32 0.76 19.65
C ALA A 169 39.14 1.44 20.34
N ARG A 170 38.05 1.63 19.59
CA ARG A 170 36.84 2.30 20.06
C ARG A 170 36.08 1.43 21.06
N THR A 171 35.60 2.02 22.15
CA THR A 171 34.65 1.36 23.08
C THR A 171 33.20 1.53 22.59
N GLN A 172 32.25 0.85 23.23
CA GLN A 172 30.81 1.02 22.94
C GLN A 172 30.21 2.32 23.50
N ARG A 173 30.96 3.10 24.30
CA ARG A 173 30.47 4.35 24.89
C ARG A 173 30.18 5.36 23.77
N PRO A 174 28.99 5.97 23.66
CA PRO A 174 28.68 6.94 22.61
C PRO A 174 29.61 8.16 22.68
N TYR A 175 30.02 8.68 21.53
CA TYR A 175 30.83 9.90 21.41
C TYR A 175 30.06 10.87 20.54
N ALA A 176 29.70 12.02 21.09
CA ALA A 176 29.07 13.09 20.34
C ALA A 176 30.17 13.85 19.60
N GLU A 177 30.10 13.84 18.27
CA GLU A 177 30.96 14.68 17.45
C GLU A 177 30.58 16.15 17.61
N LEU A 178 31.56 17.00 17.34
CA LEU A 178 31.47 18.43 17.46
C LEU A 178 30.49 19.00 16.43
N ASP A 179 29.50 19.78 16.88
CA ASP A 179 28.53 20.44 16.00
C ASP A 179 29.20 21.61 15.27
N TRP A 180 29.70 21.31 14.08
CA TRP A 180 30.36 22.26 13.18
C TRP A 180 29.47 23.44 12.80
N ASN A 181 28.18 23.19 12.61
CA ASN A 181 27.22 24.20 12.19
C ASN A 181 27.02 25.24 13.29
N ALA A 182 26.86 24.76 14.53
CA ALA A 182 26.73 25.61 15.71
C ALA A 182 28.01 26.37 16.05
N LEU A 183 29.16 25.70 16.03
CA LEU A 183 30.43 26.31 16.42
C LEU A 183 30.97 27.28 15.38
N SER A 184 30.68 27.07 14.10
CA SER A 184 31.03 28.02 13.05
C SER A 184 30.19 29.31 13.17
N LEU A 185 28.90 29.19 13.53
CA LEU A 185 28.08 30.36 13.85
C LEU A 185 28.66 31.09 15.06
N ARG A 186 28.95 30.35 16.14
CA ARG A 186 29.56 30.89 17.36
C ARG A 186 30.89 31.60 17.09
N ALA A 187 31.72 31.05 16.20
CA ALA A 187 32.99 31.66 15.81
C ALA A 187 32.82 32.98 15.06
N LEU A 188 31.80 33.08 14.18
CA LEU A 188 31.47 34.29 13.39
C LEU A 188 30.79 35.39 14.21
N THR A 189 30.07 35.03 15.27
CA THR A 189 29.29 35.99 16.07
C THR A 189 29.94 36.32 17.39
N GLY A 190 30.84 35.47 17.88
CA GLY A 190 31.28 35.45 19.27
C GLY A 190 30.23 34.86 20.22
N ASP A 191 30.66 34.55 21.45
CA ASP A 191 29.88 33.79 22.44
C ASP A 191 28.58 34.47 22.86
N ASP A 192 28.63 35.77 23.16
CA ASP A 192 27.47 36.50 23.67
C ASP A 192 26.35 36.65 22.63
N LEU A 193 26.71 37.04 21.41
CA LEU A 193 25.75 37.15 20.31
C LEU A 193 25.23 35.77 19.88
N TYR A 194 26.07 34.74 19.91
CA TYR A 194 25.65 33.37 19.61
C TYR A 194 24.53 32.90 20.55
N HIS A 195 24.68 33.09 21.86
CA HIS A 195 23.65 32.65 22.81
C HIS A 195 22.31 33.37 22.61
N ARG A 196 22.34 34.66 22.23
CA ARG A 196 21.12 35.42 21.90
C ARG A 196 20.46 34.92 20.60
N LEU A 197 21.25 34.60 19.58
CA LEU A 197 20.76 34.00 18.34
C LEU A 197 20.21 32.58 18.54
N ALA A 198 20.88 31.75 19.33
CA ALA A 198 20.44 30.40 19.67
C ALA A 198 19.09 30.42 20.42
N ALA A 199 18.90 31.36 21.35
CA ALA A 199 17.62 31.56 22.04
C ALA A 199 16.49 32.01 21.09
N ALA A 200 16.83 32.66 19.97
CA ALA A 200 15.90 33.05 18.91
C ALA A 200 15.70 31.96 17.83
N GLY A 201 16.23 30.75 18.04
CA GLY A 201 16.08 29.62 17.13
C GLY A 201 17.11 29.52 16.01
N TYR A 202 18.23 30.26 16.10
CA TYR A 202 19.38 30.16 15.19
C TYR A 202 20.54 29.48 15.91
N VAL A 203 20.55 28.15 15.89
CA VAL A 203 21.53 27.34 16.63
C VAL A 203 22.76 27.01 15.78
N GLY A 204 22.73 27.20 14.46
CA GLY A 204 23.89 27.09 13.58
C GLY A 204 23.79 27.89 12.28
N LEU A 205 24.85 27.85 11.48
CA LEU A 205 24.93 28.55 10.18
C LEU A 205 23.76 28.24 9.24
N THR A 206 23.31 26.98 9.22
CA THR A 206 22.20 26.52 8.35
C THR A 206 20.89 27.24 8.67
N ASP A 207 20.59 27.52 9.94
CA ASP A 207 19.38 28.24 10.32
C ASP A 207 19.36 29.68 9.78
N VAL A 208 20.55 30.30 9.67
CA VAL A 208 20.72 31.65 9.13
C VAL A 208 20.51 31.67 7.61
N ASP A 209 20.93 30.61 6.91
CA ASP A 209 20.74 30.49 5.45
C ASP A 209 19.30 30.12 5.07
N ASP A 210 18.65 29.28 5.87
CA ASP A 210 17.27 28.81 5.65
C ASP A 210 16.24 29.92 5.90
N LYS A 211 16.53 30.87 6.78
CA LYS A 211 15.62 31.96 7.18
C LYS A 211 16.26 33.34 7.01
N PRO A 212 16.73 33.71 5.81
CA PRO A 212 17.59 34.88 5.62
C PRO A 212 16.85 36.21 5.86
N GLU A 213 15.57 36.28 5.49
CA GLU A 213 14.74 37.48 5.67
C GLU A 213 14.38 37.68 7.15
N ALA A 214 13.98 36.61 7.84
CA ALA A 214 13.68 36.65 9.27
C ALA A 214 14.95 36.95 10.10
N PHE A 215 16.10 36.40 9.71
CA PHE A 215 17.37 36.69 10.35
C PHE A 215 17.77 38.16 10.17
N GLN A 216 17.62 38.73 8.96
CA GLN A 216 17.92 40.15 8.71
C GLN A 216 17.12 41.09 9.61
N VAL A 217 15.84 40.80 9.83
CA VAL A 217 14.97 41.58 10.75
C VAL A 217 15.43 41.45 12.21
N LEU A 218 15.93 40.28 12.61
CA LEU A 218 16.40 40.01 13.98
C LEU A 218 17.82 40.49 14.24
N PHE A 219 18.64 40.65 13.20
CA PHE A 219 20.06 40.97 13.32
C PHE A 219 20.32 42.36 13.93
N GLU A 220 19.53 43.36 13.52
CA GLU A 220 19.62 44.74 14.03
C GLU A 220 19.33 44.81 15.56
N PRO A 221 18.20 44.25 16.07
CA PRO A 221 17.94 44.18 17.51
C PRO A 221 19.04 43.52 18.35
N PHE A 222 19.76 42.55 17.79
CA PHE A 222 20.80 41.83 18.53
C PHE A 222 22.19 42.49 18.46
N THR A 223 22.51 43.17 17.36
CA THR A 223 23.84 43.75 17.14
C THR A 223 23.89 45.26 17.30
N GLY A 224 22.75 45.96 17.30
CA GLY A 224 22.66 47.42 17.30
C GLY A 224 23.14 48.07 15.99
N LEU A 225 23.33 47.28 14.94
CA LEU A 225 23.76 47.71 13.61
C LEU A 225 22.53 48.04 12.76
N THR A 226 22.38 49.31 12.40
CA THR A 226 21.16 49.83 11.75
C THR A 226 21.20 49.74 10.23
N ASP A 227 22.37 49.47 9.64
CA ASP A 227 22.49 49.30 8.19
C ASP A 227 22.14 47.85 7.78
N SER A 228 20.98 47.70 7.11
CA SER A 228 20.52 46.43 6.52
C SER A 228 21.57 45.73 5.63
N THR A 229 22.51 46.49 5.07
CA THR A 229 23.62 45.97 4.26
C THR A 229 24.51 45.03 5.07
N THR A 230 24.75 45.31 6.36
CA THR A 230 25.59 44.49 7.23
C THR A 230 24.97 43.12 7.49
N ALA A 231 23.66 43.07 7.77
CA ALA A 231 22.91 41.83 7.95
C ALA A 231 22.91 40.97 6.67
N ARG A 232 22.72 41.60 5.51
CA ARG A 232 22.77 40.91 4.21
C ARG A 232 24.17 40.33 3.92
N LEU A 233 25.23 41.09 4.19
CA LEU A 233 26.61 40.62 4.05
C LEU A 233 26.94 39.49 5.02
N PHE A 234 26.34 39.48 6.22
CA PHE A 234 26.48 38.38 7.16
C PHE A 234 25.85 37.10 6.59
N VAL A 235 24.62 37.17 6.07
CA VAL A 235 23.97 36.03 5.39
C VAL A 235 24.80 35.54 4.20
N GLU A 236 25.37 36.46 3.40
CA GLU A 236 26.26 36.09 2.29
C GLU A 236 27.57 35.42 2.76
N THR A 237 28.09 35.85 3.90
CA THR A 237 29.25 35.23 4.56
C THR A 237 28.91 33.82 5.01
N VAL A 238 27.76 33.63 5.66
CA VAL A 238 27.25 32.31 6.06
C VAL A 238 27.09 31.38 4.85
N ARG A 239 26.45 31.85 3.78
CA ARG A 239 26.35 31.10 2.51
C ARG A 239 27.70 30.74 1.95
N THR A 240 28.65 31.67 1.96
CA THR A 240 30.00 31.43 1.46
C THR A 240 30.69 30.33 2.28
N VAL A 241 30.55 30.33 3.60
CA VAL A 241 31.07 29.26 4.46
C VAL A 241 30.35 27.94 4.17
N LEU A 242 29.02 27.89 4.20
CA LEU A 242 28.22 26.68 3.97
C LEU A 242 28.45 26.06 2.58
N THR A 243 28.45 26.86 1.52
CA THR A 243 28.69 26.36 0.14
C THR A 243 30.09 25.80 -0.03
N THR A 244 31.09 26.34 0.68
CA THR A 244 32.44 25.79 0.69
C THR A 244 32.55 24.47 1.47
N THR A 245 31.78 24.30 2.55
CA THR A 245 31.74 23.05 3.35
C THR A 245 30.85 21.96 2.73
N ALA A 246 29.77 22.35 2.05
CA ALA A 246 28.80 21.45 1.40
C ALA A 246 29.35 20.82 0.11
N ALA A 247 30.28 21.50 -0.57
CA ALA A 247 30.89 21.01 -1.81
C ALA A 247 31.66 19.69 -1.66
N GLU A 248 32.08 19.34 -0.44
CA GLU A 248 32.89 18.14 -0.17
C GLU A 248 32.25 17.16 0.84
N THR A 249 31.05 17.43 1.37
CA THR A 249 30.43 16.57 2.42
C THR A 249 29.17 15.79 2.02
N THR A 250 28.47 16.12 0.93
CA THR A 250 27.33 15.28 0.51
C THR A 250 27.77 14.19 -0.46
N VAL A 251 27.95 12.97 0.07
CA VAL A 251 28.23 11.73 -0.69
C VAL A 251 27.05 11.34 -1.62
N TRP A 252 25.93 12.05 -1.51
CA TRP A 252 24.64 11.70 -2.10
C TRP A 252 24.33 12.45 -3.41
N ARG A 253 25.35 12.84 -4.19
CA ARG A 253 25.22 13.55 -5.49
C ARG A 253 24.31 12.85 -6.53
N SER A 254 23.90 11.60 -6.29
CA SER A 254 23.01 10.80 -7.17
C SER A 254 21.57 10.68 -6.68
N ALA A 255 21.17 11.37 -5.60
CA ALA A 255 19.83 11.26 -5.01
C ALA A 255 18.86 12.39 -5.44
N ASP A 256 19.01 12.91 -6.65
CA ASP A 256 18.08 13.91 -7.18
C ASP A 256 17.03 13.25 -8.09
N LEU A 257 15.75 13.47 -7.81
CA LEU A 257 14.63 13.17 -8.72
C LEU A 257 14.69 13.97 -10.04
N LEU A 258 15.82 14.60 -10.40
CA LEU A 258 16.01 15.45 -11.58
C LEU A 258 15.74 14.72 -12.92
N HIS A 259 15.69 13.39 -12.93
CA HIS A 259 15.33 12.58 -14.10
C HIS A 259 13.98 11.86 -13.97
N SER A 260 13.23 12.13 -12.90
CA SER A 260 11.86 11.66 -12.68
C SER A 260 10.86 12.66 -13.28
N PRO A 261 9.71 12.21 -13.84
CA PRO A 261 8.63 13.13 -14.16
C PRO A 261 8.29 14.00 -12.95
N TYR A 262 8.14 15.31 -13.18
CA TYR A 262 7.85 16.29 -12.14
C TYR A 262 6.75 15.80 -11.17
N PRO A 263 6.93 15.94 -9.84
CA PRO A 263 5.88 15.60 -8.89
C PRO A 263 4.60 16.33 -9.24
N ARG A 264 3.47 15.60 -9.23
CA ARG A 264 2.15 16.16 -9.50
C ARG A 264 1.83 17.25 -8.47
N PRO A 265 1.02 18.26 -8.81
CA PRO A 265 0.78 19.41 -7.92
C PRO A 265 0.34 19.02 -6.50
N TYR A 266 -0.61 18.08 -6.37
CA TYR A 266 -1.08 17.59 -5.07
C TYR A 266 -0.01 16.82 -4.27
N GLN A 267 0.94 16.17 -4.95
CA GLN A 267 2.06 15.49 -4.28
C GLN A 267 3.05 16.51 -3.71
N ARG A 268 3.25 17.64 -4.41
CA ARG A 268 4.04 18.78 -3.90
C ARG A 268 3.35 19.44 -2.73
N ALA A 269 2.03 19.66 -2.81
CA ALA A 269 1.25 20.21 -1.71
C ALA A 269 1.35 19.32 -0.46
N ALA A 270 1.12 18.01 -0.61
CA ALA A 270 1.29 17.05 0.48
C ALA A 270 2.72 17.06 1.06
N PHE A 271 3.75 17.08 0.21
CA PHE A 271 5.13 17.19 0.67
C PHE A 271 5.41 18.51 1.42
N SER A 272 4.84 19.63 0.97
CA SER A 272 5.01 20.93 1.64
C SER A 272 4.39 20.96 3.05
N VAL A 273 3.28 20.23 3.27
CA VAL A 273 2.68 20.08 4.61
C VAL A 273 3.65 19.38 5.55
N PHE A 274 4.35 18.34 5.09
CA PHE A 274 5.39 17.67 5.88
C PHE A 274 6.54 18.62 6.23
N GLN A 275 7.02 19.40 5.27
CA GLN A 275 8.09 20.39 5.49
C GLN A 275 7.67 21.48 6.49
N GLN A 276 6.48 22.05 6.33
CA GLN A 276 6.00 23.15 7.18
C GLN A 276 5.83 22.75 8.64
N GLY A 277 5.33 21.54 8.92
CA GLY A 277 5.24 21.03 10.30
C GLY A 277 6.50 20.29 10.77
N GLY A 278 7.63 20.41 10.05
CA GLY A 278 8.93 19.94 10.52
C GLY A 278 9.06 18.44 10.75
N TYR A 279 8.28 17.63 10.02
CA TYR A 279 8.28 16.16 10.15
C TYR A 279 7.90 15.65 11.55
N GLN A 280 7.04 16.34 12.29
CA GLN A 280 6.74 16.05 13.71
C GLN A 280 5.51 15.15 13.92
N GLY A 281 5.41 14.05 13.16
CA GLY A 281 4.32 13.08 13.33
C GLY A 281 3.07 13.37 12.50
N GLN A 282 3.21 14.19 11.45
CA GLN A 282 2.10 14.45 10.54
C GLN A 282 1.73 13.19 9.76
N VAL A 283 0.44 13.04 9.50
CA VAL A 283 -0.17 12.00 8.68
C VAL A 283 -0.91 12.67 7.53
N ILE A 284 -0.71 12.15 6.32
CA ILE A 284 -1.44 12.58 5.14
C ILE A 284 -2.37 11.48 4.65
N GLU A 285 -3.61 11.83 4.39
CA GLU A 285 -4.52 10.98 3.64
C GLU A 285 -4.38 11.22 2.16
N ALA A 286 -4.09 10.15 1.44
CA ALA A 286 -3.90 10.16 0.01
C ALA A 286 -4.62 8.96 -0.59
N PRO A 287 -5.67 9.17 -1.42
CA PRO A 287 -6.44 8.10 -2.01
C PRO A 287 -5.55 7.03 -2.65
N THR A 288 -5.97 5.77 -2.58
CA THR A 288 -5.16 4.69 -3.14
C THR A 288 -4.90 4.94 -4.64
N GLY A 289 -3.66 4.78 -5.11
CA GLY A 289 -3.30 5.09 -6.51
C GLY A 289 -2.87 6.53 -6.79
N SER A 290 -2.96 7.45 -5.83
CA SER A 290 -2.47 8.84 -5.95
C SER A 290 -0.93 8.98 -5.96
N GLY A 291 -0.19 7.90 -5.71
CA GLY A 291 1.28 7.94 -5.68
C GLY A 291 1.89 8.25 -4.31
N LYS A 292 1.33 7.71 -3.23
CA LYS A 292 1.86 7.80 -1.84
C LYS A 292 3.36 7.53 -1.73
N THR A 293 3.84 6.48 -2.40
CA THR A 293 5.26 6.12 -2.42
C THR A 293 6.13 7.27 -2.96
N PHE A 294 5.64 8.01 -3.96
CA PHE A 294 6.35 9.18 -4.50
C PHE A 294 6.47 10.30 -3.47
N ILE A 295 5.41 10.57 -2.69
CA ILE A 295 5.44 11.57 -1.61
C ILE A 295 6.50 11.17 -0.57
N GLY A 296 6.55 9.91 -0.17
CA GLY A 296 7.60 9.45 0.74
C GLY A 296 9.01 9.46 0.13
N MET A 297 9.16 9.28 -1.19
CA MET A 297 10.45 9.49 -1.87
C MET A 297 10.90 10.95 -1.81
N LEU A 298 9.98 11.93 -1.91
CA LEU A 298 10.32 13.34 -1.70
C LEU A 298 10.84 13.59 -0.28
N CYS A 299 10.23 13.00 0.74
CA CYS A 299 10.72 13.05 2.12
C CYS A 299 12.11 12.41 2.26
N ILE A 300 12.33 11.25 1.65
CA ILE A 300 13.65 10.58 1.69
C ILE A 300 14.70 11.44 0.99
N GLN A 301 14.40 12.03 -0.17
CA GLN A 301 15.32 12.93 -0.86
C GLN A 301 15.72 14.11 0.03
N ASP A 302 14.75 14.73 0.71
CA ASP A 302 15.01 15.84 1.62
C ASP A 302 15.88 15.40 2.81
N TRP A 303 15.54 14.29 3.45
CA TRP A 303 16.29 13.78 4.59
C TRP A 303 17.69 13.28 4.21
N LEU A 304 17.90 12.72 3.02
CA LEU A 304 19.22 12.32 2.54
C LEU A 304 20.19 13.51 2.46
N ARG A 305 19.69 14.74 2.26
CA ARG A 305 20.50 15.97 2.29
C ARG A 305 20.98 16.32 3.70
N ALA A 306 20.18 15.97 4.72
CA ALA A 306 20.51 16.19 6.14
C ALA A 306 21.15 14.97 6.83
N LEU A 307 21.17 13.80 6.19
CA LEU A 307 21.61 12.54 6.77
C LEU A 307 23.14 12.43 6.81
N HIS A 308 23.70 12.24 8.00
CA HIS A 308 25.14 12.02 8.19
C HIS A 308 25.53 10.56 7.85
N ARG A 309 26.82 10.32 7.57
CA ARG A 309 27.33 8.96 7.31
C ARG A 309 27.01 8.03 8.49
N GLY A 310 26.40 6.88 8.18
CA GLY A 310 26.05 5.87 9.17
C GLY A 310 24.77 6.14 9.97
N GLN A 311 24.03 7.22 9.66
CA GLN A 311 22.63 7.39 10.04
C GLN A 311 21.72 6.74 9.00
N SER A 312 20.51 6.37 9.41
CA SER A 312 19.54 5.67 8.56
C SER A 312 18.14 6.28 8.61
N ILE A 313 17.40 6.10 7.53
CA ILE A 313 15.96 6.34 7.42
C ILE A 313 15.26 4.98 7.50
N LEU A 314 14.24 4.85 8.35
CA LEU A 314 13.41 3.65 8.46
C LEU A 314 12.11 3.81 7.69
N VAL A 315 11.82 2.89 6.79
CA VAL A 315 10.53 2.80 6.10
C VAL A 315 9.80 1.54 6.60
N LEU A 316 8.65 1.75 7.25
CA LEU A 316 7.78 0.69 7.76
C LEU A 316 6.63 0.44 6.81
N VAL A 317 6.46 -0.82 6.42
CA VAL A 317 5.44 -1.25 5.47
C VAL A 317 4.59 -2.41 5.97
N PRO A 318 3.37 -2.64 5.42
CA PRO A 318 2.49 -3.72 5.87
C PRO A 318 3.02 -5.13 5.59
N THR A 319 3.64 -5.35 4.43
CA THR A 319 4.00 -6.70 3.95
C THR A 319 5.32 -6.69 3.19
N SER A 320 5.91 -7.88 2.98
CA SER A 320 7.13 -8.03 2.17
C SER A 320 6.95 -7.58 0.72
N ASN A 321 5.72 -7.61 0.19
CA ASN A 321 5.43 -7.10 -1.15
C ASN A 321 5.65 -5.59 -1.24
N TYR A 322 5.19 -4.85 -0.22
CA TYR A 322 5.42 -3.43 -0.15
C TYR A 322 6.92 -3.14 0.03
N GLN A 323 7.68 -3.99 0.74
CA GLN A 323 9.14 -3.84 0.79
C GLN A 323 9.75 -3.93 -0.61
N GLN A 324 9.36 -4.92 -1.40
CA GLN A 324 9.85 -5.08 -2.79
C GLN A 324 9.41 -3.93 -3.68
N GLN A 325 8.17 -3.45 -3.54
CA GLN A 325 7.67 -2.27 -4.26
C GLN A 325 8.53 -1.05 -3.95
N TRP A 326 8.75 -0.76 -2.67
CA TRP A 326 9.60 0.36 -2.24
C TRP A 326 11.05 0.19 -2.72
N THR A 327 11.66 -0.99 -2.60
CA THR A 327 13.01 -1.23 -3.17
C THR A 327 13.03 -0.98 -4.67
N GLY A 328 11.99 -1.40 -5.38
CA GLY A 328 11.81 -1.13 -6.81
C GLY A 328 11.76 0.36 -7.12
N GLU A 329 10.91 1.12 -6.43
CA GLU A 329 10.78 2.57 -6.63
C GLU A 329 12.04 3.34 -6.22
N LEU A 330 12.74 2.91 -5.17
CA LEU A 330 13.95 3.57 -4.70
C LEU A 330 15.16 3.30 -5.61
N CYS A 331 15.28 2.10 -6.19
CA CYS A 331 16.47 1.70 -6.95
C CYS A 331 16.26 1.63 -8.46
N TYR A 332 15.18 1.00 -8.92
CA TYR A 332 15.10 0.45 -10.29
C TYR A 332 14.02 1.11 -11.16
N SER A 333 13.03 1.75 -10.56
CA SER A 333 11.94 2.41 -11.28
C SER A 333 12.47 3.54 -12.16
N ALA A 334 11.95 3.64 -13.38
CA ALA A 334 12.30 4.71 -14.31
C ALA A 334 11.99 6.10 -13.72
N ILE A 335 10.97 6.18 -12.85
CA ILE A 335 10.41 7.38 -12.21
C ILE A 335 10.95 7.53 -10.77
N GLY A 336 11.81 6.62 -10.31
CA GLY A 336 12.33 6.57 -8.94
C GLY A 336 13.53 7.46 -8.64
N MET A 337 13.99 7.45 -7.38
CA MET A 337 15.23 8.14 -6.95
C MET A 337 16.51 7.47 -7.48
N LYS A 338 16.41 6.26 -8.04
CA LYS A 338 17.53 5.56 -8.70
C LYS A 338 18.77 5.39 -7.80
N LEU A 339 18.54 5.21 -6.50
CA LEU A 339 19.55 5.05 -5.48
C LEU A 339 20.36 3.77 -5.69
N THR A 340 21.66 3.83 -5.39
CA THR A 340 22.51 2.64 -5.46
C THR A 340 22.03 1.57 -4.48
N PRO A 341 21.87 0.30 -4.89
CA PRO A 341 21.35 -0.77 -4.03
C PRO A 341 22.17 -1.04 -2.75
N GLU A 342 23.40 -0.53 -2.67
CA GLU A 342 24.30 -0.67 -1.52
C GLU A 342 23.87 0.16 -0.32
N ILE A 343 23.04 1.20 -0.52
CA ILE A 343 22.62 2.12 0.55
C ILE A 343 21.24 1.76 1.08
N ILE A 344 20.59 0.75 0.49
CA ILE A 344 19.25 0.28 0.83
C ILE A 344 19.33 -1.14 1.35
N PHE A 345 18.68 -1.39 2.49
CA PHE A 345 18.48 -2.73 3.02
C PHE A 345 16.99 -3.02 3.15
N ALA A 346 16.54 -4.15 2.61
CA ALA A 346 15.17 -4.65 2.79
C ALA A 346 15.19 -6.03 3.43
N GLY A 347 14.51 -6.19 4.57
CA GLY A 347 14.49 -7.45 5.30
C GLY A 347 13.94 -7.32 6.72
N THR A 348 14.32 -8.27 7.58
CA THR A 348 13.96 -8.25 9.01
C THR A 348 15.06 -7.59 9.86
N PRO A 349 14.74 -7.09 11.07
CA PRO A 349 15.74 -6.53 11.99
C PRO A 349 16.95 -7.44 12.23
N MET A 350 16.71 -8.75 12.38
CA MET A 350 17.77 -9.74 12.59
C MET A 350 18.68 -9.90 11.36
N GLN A 351 18.13 -9.81 10.15
CA GLN A 351 18.92 -9.86 8.92
C GLN A 351 19.78 -8.59 8.77
N LEU A 352 19.24 -7.41 9.14
CA LEU A 352 20.00 -6.16 9.14
C LEU A 352 21.18 -6.26 10.10
N TYR A 353 20.97 -6.72 11.32
CA TYR A 353 22.02 -6.88 12.31
C TYR A 353 23.17 -7.76 11.78
N ARG A 354 22.84 -8.91 11.17
CA ARG A 354 23.84 -9.78 10.52
C ARG A 354 24.54 -9.11 9.33
N HIS A 355 23.81 -8.31 8.56
CA HIS A 355 24.37 -7.57 7.43
C HIS A 355 25.39 -6.53 7.91
N VAL A 356 25.06 -5.75 8.94
CA VAL A 356 25.94 -4.73 9.51
C VAL A 356 27.19 -5.37 10.11
N ILE A 357 27.06 -6.46 10.86
CA ILE A 357 28.22 -7.21 11.39
C ILE A 357 29.13 -7.69 10.26
N ARG A 358 28.55 -8.22 9.19
CA ARG A 358 29.32 -8.82 8.09
C ARG A 358 30.02 -7.78 7.21
N THR A 359 29.38 -6.64 6.98
CA THR A 359 29.84 -5.65 6.00
C THR A 359 30.52 -4.43 6.63
N GLY A 360 30.32 -4.20 7.92
CA GLY A 360 30.74 -2.99 8.62
C GLY A 360 30.01 -1.71 8.16
N LYS A 361 29.10 -1.82 7.18
CA LYS A 361 28.38 -0.69 6.58
C LYS A 361 26.96 -0.63 7.11
N ARG A 362 26.51 0.59 7.40
CA ARG A 362 25.10 0.88 7.73
C ARG A 362 24.42 1.43 6.48
N PRO A 363 23.32 0.80 6.01
CA PRO A 363 22.56 1.30 4.87
C PRO A 363 21.87 2.62 5.25
N ALA A 364 21.85 3.60 4.35
CA ALA A 364 21.15 4.87 4.58
C ALA A 364 19.62 4.70 4.66
N ILE A 365 19.07 3.65 4.06
CA ILE A 365 17.64 3.35 4.06
C ILE A 365 17.42 1.90 4.51
N VAL A 366 16.57 1.72 5.51
CA VAL A 366 16.17 0.42 6.06
C VAL A 366 14.67 0.23 5.83
N LEU A 367 14.30 -0.84 5.13
CA LEU A 367 12.92 -1.24 4.87
C LEU A 367 12.56 -2.49 5.67
N THR A 368 11.61 -2.37 6.60
CA THR A 368 11.12 -3.50 7.42
C THR A 368 9.60 -3.53 7.46
N THR A 369 9.00 -4.68 7.77
CA THR A 369 7.54 -4.77 7.94
C THR A 369 7.14 -4.47 9.38
N TYR A 370 5.92 -3.95 9.58
CA TYR A 370 5.35 -3.79 10.93
C TYR A 370 5.37 -5.08 11.73
N THR A 371 5.06 -6.21 11.09
CA THR A 371 5.07 -7.53 11.74
C THR A 371 6.47 -7.99 12.12
N ALA A 372 7.46 -7.79 11.25
CA ALA A 372 8.84 -8.18 11.55
C ALA A 372 9.42 -7.35 12.70
N LEU A 373 9.10 -6.05 12.75
CA LEU A 373 9.52 -5.20 13.85
C LEU A 373 8.79 -5.56 15.16
N ALA A 374 7.47 -5.78 15.10
CA ALA A 374 6.69 -6.21 16.26
C ALA A 374 7.13 -7.59 16.82
N GLN A 375 7.52 -8.52 15.94
CA GLN A 375 8.09 -9.81 16.36
C GLN A 375 9.44 -9.66 17.04
N PHE A 376 10.27 -8.72 16.58
CA PHE A 376 11.56 -8.45 17.20
C PHE A 376 11.42 -7.87 18.61
N GLY A 377 10.41 -7.01 18.82
CA GLY A 377 10.02 -6.54 20.14
C GLY A 377 9.26 -7.57 20.98
N SER A 378 9.32 -8.87 20.69
CA SER A 378 8.57 -9.88 21.47
C SER A 378 9.47 -10.99 21.99
N PRO A 379 9.73 -11.08 23.32
CA PRO A 379 10.64 -12.07 23.88
C PRO A 379 10.13 -13.53 23.82
N THR A 380 8.82 -13.76 23.61
CA THR A 380 8.21 -15.10 23.65
C THR A 380 7.46 -15.52 22.39
N GLY A 381 7.36 -14.66 21.37
CA GLY A 381 6.55 -14.92 20.18
C GLY A 381 5.05 -14.85 20.47
N LYS A 382 4.35 -13.99 19.72
CA LYS A 382 2.91 -13.69 19.84
C LYS A 382 2.45 -13.39 21.29
N GLY A 383 2.92 -12.29 21.88
CA GLY A 383 2.22 -11.70 23.03
C GLY A 383 2.94 -10.69 23.92
N GLY A 384 4.27 -10.59 23.89
CA GLY A 384 5.02 -9.59 24.68
C GLY A 384 5.53 -8.42 23.82
N PHE A 385 5.55 -7.21 24.37
CA PHE A 385 6.27 -6.05 23.82
C PHE A 385 7.49 -5.76 24.71
N ASP A 386 8.66 -5.62 24.09
CA ASP A 386 9.95 -5.34 24.70
C ASP A 386 10.55 -4.09 24.04
N ALA A 387 10.43 -2.97 24.74
CA ALA A 387 10.96 -1.69 24.30
C ALA A 387 12.49 -1.72 24.11
N ALA A 388 13.21 -2.49 24.94
CA ALA A 388 14.67 -2.55 24.88
C ALA A 388 15.16 -3.18 23.58
N SER A 389 14.49 -4.23 23.10
CA SER A 389 14.79 -4.80 21.78
C SER A 389 14.57 -3.79 20.65
N ILE A 390 13.44 -3.08 20.64
CA ILE A 390 13.20 -2.05 19.61
C ILE A 390 14.24 -0.93 19.68
N GLU A 391 14.61 -0.50 20.88
CA GLU A 391 15.64 0.50 21.11
C GLU A 391 17.01 0.04 20.59
N ILE A 392 17.43 -1.20 20.89
CA ILE A 392 18.67 -1.80 20.37
C ILE A 392 18.69 -1.80 18.84
N PHE A 393 17.57 -2.13 18.20
CA PHE A 393 17.47 -2.09 16.75
C PHE A 393 17.63 -0.67 16.20
N MET A 394 16.90 0.30 16.77
CA MET A 394 16.90 1.69 16.32
C MET A 394 18.28 2.33 16.50
N GLN A 395 18.93 2.10 17.65
CA GLN A 395 20.28 2.57 17.93
C GLN A 395 21.33 1.83 17.09
N GLY A 396 21.20 0.51 16.93
CA GLY A 396 22.12 -0.31 16.14
C GLY A 396 22.14 0.08 14.66
N ALA A 397 20.98 0.45 14.12
CA ALA A 397 20.84 1.00 12.77
C ALA A 397 21.02 2.54 12.72
N ASN A 398 21.11 3.22 13.87
CA ASN A 398 21.20 4.68 14.00
C ASN A 398 20.12 5.41 13.19
N ILE A 399 18.87 5.00 13.41
CA ILE A 399 17.71 5.53 12.70
C ILE A 399 17.38 6.94 13.21
N LYS A 400 17.27 7.90 12.29
CA LYS A 400 16.96 9.31 12.59
C LYS A 400 15.60 9.76 12.07
N TYR A 401 15.14 9.14 10.98
CA TYR A 401 13.86 9.46 10.37
C TYR A 401 13.03 8.21 10.14
N VAL A 402 11.70 8.35 10.22
CA VAL A 402 10.76 7.22 10.08
C VAL A 402 9.63 7.58 9.11
N ILE A 403 9.33 6.67 8.18
CA ILE A 403 8.15 6.70 7.30
C ILE A 403 7.23 5.54 7.66
N LEU A 404 5.93 5.84 7.82
CA LEU A 404 4.87 4.88 8.13
C LEU A 404 3.92 4.75 6.93
N ASP A 405 4.03 3.66 6.17
CA ASP A 405 3.18 3.39 5.00
C ASP A 405 1.95 2.56 5.37
N GLU A 406 0.76 3.00 4.95
CA GLU A 406 -0.55 2.43 5.30
C GLU A 406 -0.76 2.33 6.82
N ILE A 407 -0.44 3.42 7.53
CA ILE A 407 -0.46 3.50 9.00
C ILE A 407 -1.82 3.15 9.65
N HIS A 408 -2.93 3.25 8.90
CA HIS A 408 -4.25 2.79 9.38
C HIS A 408 -4.24 1.31 9.82
N LYS A 409 -3.40 0.47 9.20
CA LYS A 409 -3.26 -0.95 9.57
C LYS A 409 -2.74 -1.17 10.98
N VAL A 410 -2.02 -0.18 11.52
CA VAL A 410 -1.52 -0.22 12.89
C VAL A 410 -2.63 0.16 13.86
N VAL A 411 -3.36 1.25 13.57
CA VAL A 411 -4.40 1.79 14.47
C VAL A 411 -5.76 1.10 14.35
N GLU A 412 -5.93 0.16 13.42
CA GLU A 412 -7.10 -0.74 13.34
C GLU A 412 -7.32 -1.48 14.68
N ASP A 413 -6.23 -1.89 15.34
CA ASP A 413 -6.23 -2.47 16.69
C ASP A 413 -5.28 -1.69 17.62
N MET A 414 -5.87 -0.86 18.48
CA MET A 414 -5.14 -0.04 19.45
C MET A 414 -4.39 -0.86 20.51
N HIS A 415 -4.70 -2.16 20.65
CA HIS A 415 -4.03 -3.06 21.59
C HIS A 415 -2.90 -3.87 20.95
N SER A 416 -2.65 -3.69 19.64
CA SER A 416 -1.61 -4.44 18.93
C SER A 416 -0.19 -4.03 19.37
N VAL A 417 0.76 -4.97 19.24
CA VAL A 417 2.19 -4.69 19.49
C VAL A 417 2.72 -3.62 18.52
N SER A 418 2.23 -3.60 17.27
CA SER A 418 2.60 -2.58 16.30
C SER A 418 2.19 -1.18 16.77
N THR A 419 1.01 -1.03 17.38
CA THR A 419 0.56 0.24 17.97
C THR A 419 1.48 0.71 19.09
N GLN A 420 1.93 -0.21 19.95
CA GLN A 420 2.86 0.10 21.04
C GLN A 420 4.23 0.54 20.52
N VAL A 421 4.74 -0.09 19.45
CA VAL A 421 5.99 0.33 18.77
C VAL A 421 5.86 1.76 18.24
N ILE A 422 4.75 2.12 17.59
CA ILE A 422 4.54 3.48 17.09
C ILE A 422 4.41 4.49 18.23
N GLY A 423 3.71 4.15 19.31
CA GLY A 423 3.65 4.98 20.51
C GLY A 423 5.04 5.27 21.11
N LEU A 424 5.95 4.28 21.11
CA LEU A 424 7.34 4.47 21.54
C LEU A 424 8.12 5.40 20.60
N MET A 425 7.94 5.27 19.28
CA MET A 425 8.56 6.16 18.29
C MET A 425 8.10 7.61 18.45
N MET A 426 6.81 7.84 18.77
CA MET A 426 6.31 9.19 19.04
C MET A 426 6.90 9.80 20.31
N THR A 427 7.19 8.99 21.33
CA THR A 427 7.96 9.45 22.49
C THR A 427 9.38 9.84 22.10
N TRP A 428 10.08 9.02 21.30
CA TRP A 428 11.42 9.35 20.82
C TRP A 428 11.49 10.55 19.88
N LEU A 429 10.43 10.83 19.15
CA LEU A 429 10.30 12.06 18.36
C LEU A 429 10.24 13.28 19.27
N ARG A 430 9.42 13.24 20.33
CA ARG A 430 9.35 14.32 21.34
C ARG A 430 10.65 14.51 22.10
N ASP A 431 11.37 13.42 22.37
CA ASP A 431 12.65 13.45 23.09
C ASP A 431 13.84 13.87 22.18
N GLY A 432 13.60 14.10 20.88
CA GLY A 432 14.64 14.48 19.91
C GLY A 432 15.58 13.36 19.48
N ILE A 433 15.30 12.11 19.89
CA ILE A 433 16.07 10.92 19.46
C ILE A 433 15.82 10.66 17.97
N LEU A 434 14.55 10.75 17.56
CA LEU A 434 14.14 10.83 16.17
C LEU A 434 14.04 12.30 15.77
N HIS A 435 14.55 12.64 14.58
CA HIS A 435 14.50 13.99 14.04
C HIS A 435 13.24 14.22 13.19
N GLY A 436 12.62 13.14 12.69
CA GLY A 436 11.37 13.24 11.95
C GLY A 436 10.63 11.92 11.81
N LEU A 437 9.31 11.98 11.81
CA LEU A 437 8.40 10.86 11.59
C LEU A 437 7.21 11.35 10.78
N VAL A 438 6.90 10.67 9.67
CA VAL A 438 5.70 10.96 8.87
C VAL A 438 4.93 9.68 8.56
N GLY A 439 3.61 9.82 8.40
CA GLY A 439 2.74 8.73 7.99
C GLY A 439 1.89 9.08 6.77
N PHE A 440 1.50 8.05 6.03
CA PHE A 440 0.47 8.21 5.00
C PHE A 440 -0.43 6.98 4.93
N SER A 441 -1.68 7.22 4.55
CA SER A 441 -2.73 6.19 4.50
C SER A 441 -3.75 6.51 3.42
N GLY A 442 -4.36 5.47 2.84
CA GLY A 442 -5.48 5.65 1.92
C GLY A 442 -6.84 5.94 2.56
N THR A 443 -6.95 5.79 3.88
CA THR A 443 -8.22 5.89 4.62
C THR A 443 -7.97 6.54 6.00
N ALA A 444 -7.22 7.64 6.06
CA ALA A 444 -6.72 8.16 7.34
C ALA A 444 -7.83 8.86 8.16
N GLU A 445 -8.74 9.58 7.51
CA GLU A 445 -9.83 10.36 8.14
C GLU A 445 -10.67 9.49 9.07
N ALA A 446 -11.01 8.29 8.62
CA ALA A 446 -11.78 7.31 9.39
C ALA A 446 -11.12 6.92 10.73
N TYR A 447 -9.81 7.12 10.87
CA TYR A 447 -9.03 6.80 12.06
C TYR A 447 -8.44 8.05 12.76
N ARG A 448 -8.87 9.27 12.41
CA ARG A 448 -8.36 10.54 12.97
C ARG A 448 -8.20 10.51 14.49
N ARG A 449 -9.27 10.16 15.22
CA ARG A 449 -9.25 10.05 16.70
C ARG A 449 -8.25 9.03 17.24
N ARG A 450 -7.97 7.96 16.48
CA ARG A 450 -7.01 6.94 16.89
C ARG A 450 -5.57 7.38 16.63
N PHE A 451 -5.34 8.17 15.57
CA PHE A 451 -4.04 8.82 15.33
C PHE A 451 -3.74 9.84 16.43
N GLU A 452 -4.71 10.69 16.76
CA GLU A 452 -4.59 11.67 17.86
C GLU A 452 -4.22 11.00 19.19
N ALA A 453 -4.83 9.84 19.48
CA ALA A 453 -4.52 9.06 20.68
C ALA A 453 -3.06 8.53 20.73
N LEU A 454 -2.38 8.42 19.58
CA LEU A 454 -0.95 8.09 19.50
C LEU A 454 -0.04 9.32 19.45
N GLY A 455 -0.62 10.53 19.39
CA GLY A 455 0.11 11.78 19.20
C GLY A 455 0.42 12.13 17.74
N LEU A 456 -0.19 11.44 16.78
CA LEU A 456 -0.08 11.73 15.35
C LEU A 456 -1.19 12.69 14.92
N SER A 457 -0.90 13.57 13.96
CA SER A 457 -1.84 14.59 13.47
C SER A 457 -2.19 14.35 12.00
N LEU A 458 -3.48 14.20 11.67
CA LEU A 458 -3.93 14.15 10.28
C LEU A 458 -4.06 15.58 9.75
N ASP A 459 -3.01 16.04 9.05
CA ASP A 459 -2.81 17.45 8.71
C ASP A 459 -3.21 17.80 7.28
N TYR A 460 -3.31 16.80 6.40
CA TYR A 460 -3.77 17.04 5.03
C TYR A 460 -4.50 15.81 4.48
N THR A 461 -5.68 16.06 3.92
CA THR A 461 -6.46 15.09 3.17
C THR A 461 -6.52 15.56 1.73
N ILE A 462 -5.92 14.81 0.82
CA ILE A 462 -5.94 15.16 -0.61
C ILE A 462 -7.38 15.03 -1.12
N PRO A 463 -8.01 16.11 -1.59
CA PRO A 463 -9.40 16.06 -2.03
C PRO A 463 -9.54 15.12 -3.23
N LEU A 464 -10.47 14.15 -3.13
CA LEU A 464 -10.73 13.22 -4.22
C LEU A 464 -11.26 13.97 -5.46
N ASP A 465 -12.13 14.95 -5.24
CA ASP A 465 -12.70 15.83 -6.24
C ASP A 465 -11.63 16.43 -7.15
N ASP A 466 -10.60 17.03 -6.56
CA ASP A 466 -9.48 17.64 -7.30
C ASP A 466 -8.72 16.63 -8.14
N LEU A 467 -8.55 15.41 -7.61
CA LEU A 467 -7.85 14.35 -8.34
C LEU A 467 -8.66 13.84 -9.53
N VAL A 468 -9.99 13.75 -9.40
CA VAL A 468 -10.87 13.32 -10.49
C VAL A 468 -11.02 14.44 -11.53
N ALA A 469 -11.24 15.68 -11.09
CA ALA A 469 -11.34 16.86 -11.94
C ALA A 469 -10.05 17.11 -12.73
N ALA A 470 -8.88 16.83 -12.15
CA ALA A 470 -7.59 16.87 -12.85
C ALA A 470 -7.30 15.61 -13.69
N GLY A 471 -8.17 14.60 -13.66
CA GLY A 471 -8.01 13.32 -14.36
C GLY A 471 -6.88 12.43 -13.82
N PHE A 472 -6.31 12.74 -12.64
CA PHE A 472 -5.36 11.87 -11.96
C PHE A 472 -6.03 10.60 -11.40
N VAL A 473 -7.34 10.69 -11.16
CA VAL A 473 -8.25 9.60 -10.82
C VAL A 473 -9.33 9.56 -11.91
N ALA A 474 -9.75 8.36 -12.30
CA ALA A 474 -10.82 8.16 -13.26
C ALA A 474 -12.18 8.54 -12.64
N PRO A 475 -13.06 9.24 -13.37
CA PRO A 475 -14.44 9.46 -12.96
C PRO A 475 -15.16 8.16 -12.61
N PHE A 476 -16.02 8.20 -11.60
CA PHE A 476 -16.77 7.03 -11.14
C PHE A 476 -18.13 7.39 -10.55
N ALA A 477 -19.03 6.42 -10.50
CA ALA A 477 -20.28 6.52 -9.76
C ALA A 477 -20.57 5.20 -9.04
N GLU A 478 -21.20 5.31 -7.88
CA GLU A 478 -21.64 4.16 -7.10
C GLU A 478 -23.16 3.96 -7.24
N PHE A 479 -23.57 2.69 -7.23
CA PHE A 479 -24.96 2.26 -7.37
C PHE A 479 -25.27 1.24 -6.29
N GLY A 480 -26.35 1.45 -5.53
CA GLY A 480 -26.89 0.40 -4.68
C GLY A 480 -27.80 -0.52 -5.47
N VAL A 481 -27.54 -1.82 -5.51
CA VAL A 481 -28.39 -2.81 -6.21
C VAL A 481 -29.03 -3.76 -5.23
N PRO A 482 -30.27 -3.47 -4.80
CA PRO A 482 -31.08 -4.43 -4.09
C PRO A 482 -31.26 -5.72 -4.89
N PHE A 483 -30.98 -6.87 -4.27
CA PHE A 483 -31.33 -8.16 -4.84
C PHE A 483 -32.38 -8.87 -3.98
N ALA A 484 -33.40 -9.40 -4.65
CA ALA A 484 -34.47 -10.20 -4.10
C ALA A 484 -34.25 -11.70 -4.38
N TYR A 485 -35.30 -12.50 -4.18
CA TYR A 485 -35.34 -13.88 -4.65
C TYR A 485 -35.51 -13.95 -6.17
N SER A 486 -34.93 -14.95 -6.82
CA SER A 486 -35.30 -15.32 -8.19
C SER A 486 -36.78 -15.75 -8.25
N THR A 487 -37.36 -15.82 -9.45
CA THR A 487 -38.72 -16.38 -9.65
C THR A 487 -38.86 -17.77 -9.06
N ARG A 488 -37.87 -18.64 -9.32
CA ARG A 488 -37.83 -20.02 -8.82
C ARG A 488 -37.66 -20.08 -7.31
N GLU A 489 -36.76 -19.26 -6.75
CA GLU A 489 -36.51 -19.20 -5.32
C GLU A 489 -37.74 -18.73 -4.55
N ARG A 490 -38.40 -17.69 -5.06
CA ARG A 490 -39.64 -17.17 -4.52
C ARG A 490 -40.72 -18.25 -4.51
N ARG A 491 -40.88 -18.97 -5.63
CA ARG A 491 -41.88 -20.03 -5.73
C ARG A 491 -41.62 -21.15 -4.74
N ILE A 492 -40.38 -21.61 -4.60
CA ILE A 492 -40.04 -22.64 -3.61
C ILE A 492 -40.30 -22.13 -2.18
N ARG A 493 -39.99 -20.87 -1.90
CA ARG A 493 -40.28 -20.28 -0.58
C ARG A 493 -41.77 -20.25 -0.27
N GLU A 494 -42.60 -19.84 -1.23
CA GLU A 494 -44.06 -19.87 -1.10
C GLU A 494 -44.57 -21.30 -0.81
N LEU A 495 -44.02 -22.30 -1.53
CA LEU A 495 -44.36 -23.70 -1.33
C LEU A 495 -43.95 -24.23 0.05
N LEU A 496 -42.77 -23.85 0.52
CA LEU A 496 -42.29 -24.23 1.85
C LEU A 496 -43.05 -23.51 2.98
N ASP A 497 -43.46 -22.25 2.78
CA ASP A 497 -44.29 -21.51 3.73
C ASP A 497 -45.70 -22.14 3.80
N ARG A 498 -46.24 -22.62 2.67
CA ARG A 498 -47.46 -23.44 2.63
C ARG A 498 -47.28 -24.80 3.31
N TYR A 499 -46.17 -25.50 3.07
CA TYR A 499 -45.85 -26.75 3.75
C TYR A 499 -45.82 -26.54 5.27
N LYS A 500 -45.17 -25.46 5.71
CA LYS A 500 -45.08 -25.06 7.11
C LYS A 500 -46.44 -24.81 7.74
N ALA A 501 -47.39 -24.23 7.00
CA ALA A 501 -48.76 -24.08 7.45
C ALA A 501 -49.44 -25.45 7.62
N HIS A 502 -49.37 -26.33 6.62
CA HIS A 502 -49.93 -27.68 6.71
C HIS A 502 -49.28 -28.56 7.78
N LEU A 503 -48.00 -28.35 8.08
CA LEU A 503 -47.32 -29.00 9.21
C LEU A 503 -47.93 -28.56 10.55
N ARG A 504 -48.31 -27.28 10.70
CA ARG A 504 -49.02 -26.81 11.90
C ARG A 504 -50.39 -27.46 11.98
N ASP A 505 -51.13 -27.51 10.87
CA ASP A 505 -52.44 -28.16 10.80
C ASP A 505 -52.33 -29.65 11.18
N TYR A 506 -51.26 -30.33 10.73
CA TYR A 506 -50.96 -31.70 11.12
C TYR A 506 -50.68 -31.85 12.61
N PHE A 507 -49.90 -30.96 13.22
CA PHE A 507 -49.68 -30.98 14.67
C PHE A 507 -50.94 -30.70 15.48
N THR A 508 -51.80 -29.79 15.00
CA THR A 508 -53.11 -29.53 15.60
C THR A 508 -54.00 -30.77 15.49
N LEU A 509 -54.03 -31.43 14.33
CA LEU A 509 -54.78 -32.67 14.10
C LEU A 509 -54.36 -33.79 15.05
N LEU A 510 -53.06 -33.97 15.28
CA LEU A 510 -52.54 -35.01 16.19
C LEU A 510 -52.84 -34.75 17.67
N GLY A 511 -53.08 -33.49 18.05
CA GLY A 511 -53.31 -33.10 19.45
C GLY A 511 -52.02 -33.00 20.28
N PRO A 512 -51.57 -31.78 20.65
CA PRO A 512 -50.34 -31.57 21.44
C PRO A 512 -50.27 -32.37 22.75
N ILE A 513 -51.39 -32.48 23.47
CA ILE A 513 -51.49 -33.22 24.75
C ILE A 513 -51.18 -34.71 24.53
N ALA A 514 -51.76 -35.32 23.50
CA ALA A 514 -51.59 -36.74 23.23
C ALA A 514 -50.12 -37.05 22.89
N LEU A 515 -49.49 -36.23 22.05
CA LEU A 515 -48.08 -36.39 21.66
C LEU A 515 -47.13 -36.26 22.85
N ARG A 516 -47.33 -35.27 23.72
CA ARG A 516 -46.48 -35.07 24.91
C ARG A 516 -46.64 -36.20 25.92
N ARG A 517 -47.86 -36.68 26.15
CA ARG A 517 -48.10 -37.84 27.01
C ARG A 517 -47.37 -39.08 26.49
N MET A 518 -47.51 -39.39 25.20
CA MET A 518 -46.83 -40.54 24.59
C MET A 518 -45.31 -40.40 24.59
N PHE A 519 -44.78 -39.19 24.49
CA PHE A 519 -43.35 -38.94 24.64
C PHE A 519 -42.85 -39.13 26.07
N ALA A 520 -43.62 -38.68 27.07
CA ALA A 520 -43.30 -38.85 28.49
C ALA A 520 -43.25 -40.33 28.92
N GLU A 521 -43.90 -41.23 28.18
CA GLU A 521 -43.83 -42.68 28.40
C GLU A 521 -42.50 -43.32 27.96
N LEU A 522 -41.70 -42.64 27.13
CA LEU A 522 -40.43 -43.20 26.64
C LEU A 522 -39.36 -43.16 27.74
N PRO A 523 -38.47 -44.15 27.87
CA PRO A 523 -37.32 -44.05 28.79
C PRO A 523 -36.42 -42.85 28.48
N ILE A 524 -35.97 -42.12 29.51
CA ILE A 524 -35.18 -40.88 29.33
C ILE A 524 -33.88 -41.13 28.56
N GLU A 525 -33.19 -42.25 28.80
CA GLU A 525 -31.95 -42.60 28.10
C GLU A 525 -32.19 -42.86 26.60
N GLN A 526 -33.34 -43.45 26.26
CA GLN A 526 -33.72 -43.66 24.85
C GLN A 526 -33.96 -42.31 24.15
N ARG A 527 -34.59 -41.35 24.83
CA ARG A 527 -34.84 -40.00 24.28
C ARG A 527 -33.53 -39.22 24.09
N ARG A 528 -32.60 -39.31 25.04
CA ARG A 528 -31.27 -38.69 24.95
C ARG A 528 -30.46 -39.25 23.78
N THR A 529 -30.43 -40.58 23.66
CA THR A 529 -29.74 -41.28 22.58
C THR A 529 -30.26 -40.82 21.22
N LEU A 530 -31.59 -40.88 21.01
CA LEU A 530 -32.21 -40.45 19.76
C LEU A 530 -32.04 -38.94 19.51
N GLY A 531 -32.20 -38.11 20.53
CA GLY A 531 -32.08 -36.65 20.41
C GLY A 531 -30.67 -36.20 20.06
N HIS A 532 -29.65 -36.72 20.76
CA HIS A 532 -28.26 -36.29 20.57
C HIS A 532 -27.56 -37.05 19.44
N GLU A 533 -27.62 -38.38 19.44
CA GLU A 533 -26.77 -39.21 18.58
C GLU A 533 -27.37 -39.41 17.18
N VAL A 534 -28.70 -39.44 17.07
CA VAL A 534 -29.41 -39.59 15.79
C VAL A 534 -29.78 -38.23 15.21
N LEU A 535 -30.45 -37.36 15.99
CA LEU A 535 -30.99 -36.07 15.51
C LEU A 535 -30.06 -34.86 15.73
N GLY A 536 -28.89 -35.06 16.35
CA GLY A 536 -27.85 -34.03 16.49
C GLY A 536 -28.23 -32.82 17.35
N MET A 537 -29.19 -32.96 18.27
CA MET A 537 -29.60 -31.87 19.16
C MET A 537 -28.47 -31.49 20.14
N TYR A 538 -28.26 -30.19 20.34
CA TYR A 538 -27.23 -29.61 21.25
C TYR A 538 -25.77 -30.06 20.97
N ARG A 539 -25.43 -30.30 19.70
CA ARG A 539 -24.06 -30.68 19.27
C ARG A 539 -22.99 -29.69 19.75
N GLY A 540 -21.86 -30.23 20.23
CA GLY A 540 -20.67 -29.45 20.62
C GLY A 540 -20.79 -28.74 21.97
N ARG A 541 -21.92 -28.89 22.65
CA ARG A 541 -22.16 -28.32 23.97
C ARG A 541 -21.67 -29.29 25.06
N LYS A 542 -20.94 -28.80 26.08
CA LYS A 542 -20.39 -29.66 27.14
C LYS A 542 -21.47 -30.18 28.11
N ASP A 543 -22.52 -29.39 28.34
CA ASP A 543 -23.67 -29.69 29.20
C ASP A 543 -24.89 -30.23 28.42
N TRP A 544 -24.66 -30.91 27.29
CA TRP A 544 -25.73 -31.31 26.36
C TRP A 544 -26.80 -32.22 27.00
N GLN A 545 -26.43 -33.12 27.93
CA GLN A 545 -27.38 -34.01 28.63
C GLN A 545 -28.37 -33.21 29.47
N SER A 546 -27.86 -32.33 30.33
CA SER A 546 -28.68 -31.45 31.16
C SER A 546 -29.55 -30.50 30.31
N ALA A 547 -29.01 -29.99 29.20
CA ALA A 547 -29.76 -29.15 28.26
C ALA A 547 -30.91 -29.93 27.57
N LEU A 548 -30.69 -31.19 27.21
CA LEU A 548 -31.73 -32.05 26.63
C LEU A 548 -32.81 -32.40 27.65
N ASP A 549 -32.44 -32.80 28.86
CA ASP A 549 -33.41 -33.11 29.92
C ASP A 549 -34.30 -31.92 30.22
N LYS A 550 -33.70 -30.74 30.34
CA LYS A 550 -34.42 -29.49 30.52
C LYS A 550 -35.36 -29.23 29.35
N ARG A 551 -34.91 -29.44 28.11
CA ARG A 551 -35.75 -29.26 26.91
C ARG A 551 -36.91 -30.25 26.87
N PHE A 552 -36.69 -31.50 27.26
CA PHE A 552 -37.72 -32.54 27.32
C PHE A 552 -38.76 -32.24 28.39
N ALA A 553 -38.34 -31.92 29.62
CA ALA A 553 -39.26 -31.53 30.70
C ALA A 553 -40.07 -30.28 30.35
N GLN A 554 -39.43 -29.28 29.72
CA GLN A 554 -40.12 -28.09 29.23
C GLN A 554 -41.15 -28.40 28.15
N TRP A 555 -40.86 -29.37 27.28
CA TRP A 555 -41.81 -29.76 26.24
C TRP A 555 -43.00 -30.52 26.83
N GLU A 556 -42.78 -31.43 27.77
CA GLU A 556 -43.85 -32.15 28.48
C GLU A 556 -44.80 -31.19 29.19
N ALA A 557 -44.26 -30.16 29.84
CA ALA A 557 -45.02 -29.12 30.54
C ALA A 557 -45.45 -27.94 29.65
N GLY A 558 -45.30 -28.02 28.32
CA GLY A 558 -45.58 -26.93 27.39
C GLY A 558 -47.07 -26.57 27.27
N ASN A 559 -47.39 -25.56 26.43
CA ASN A 559 -48.77 -25.11 26.19
C ASN A 559 -49.64 -26.23 25.59
N PRO A 560 -50.75 -26.65 26.24
CA PRO A 560 -51.56 -27.80 25.82
C PRO A 560 -52.23 -27.65 24.45
N ASP A 561 -52.37 -26.42 23.93
CA ASP A 561 -53.16 -26.14 22.73
C ASP A 561 -52.30 -25.95 21.48
N VAL A 562 -50.97 -25.84 21.61
CA VAL A 562 -50.08 -25.52 20.48
C VAL A 562 -48.77 -26.29 20.56
N LEU A 563 -48.37 -26.88 19.43
CA LEU A 563 -46.99 -27.32 19.17
C LEU A 563 -46.28 -26.32 18.25
N ALA A 564 -45.06 -25.96 18.63
CA ALA A 564 -44.23 -25.09 17.80
C ALA A 564 -43.47 -25.93 16.76
N ILE A 565 -43.19 -25.32 15.59
CA ILE A 565 -42.39 -25.98 14.54
C ILE A 565 -40.96 -26.30 15.03
N THR A 566 -40.43 -25.55 16.00
CA THR A 566 -39.13 -25.84 16.64
C THR A 566 -39.13 -27.13 17.46
N GLU A 567 -40.28 -27.80 17.60
CA GLU A 567 -40.47 -29.06 18.32
C GLU A 567 -40.56 -30.28 17.38
N LEU A 568 -40.40 -30.08 16.07
CA LEU A 568 -40.35 -31.12 15.02
C LEU A 568 -39.50 -32.34 15.42
N ARG A 569 -38.31 -32.10 15.95
CA ARG A 569 -37.38 -33.17 16.34
C ARG A 569 -37.88 -33.99 17.54
N LEU A 570 -38.72 -33.42 18.40
CA LEU A 570 -39.31 -34.13 19.52
C LEU A 570 -40.41 -35.10 19.05
N VAL A 571 -41.18 -34.70 18.04
CA VAL A 571 -42.12 -35.60 17.33
C VAL A 571 -41.35 -36.71 16.61
N ALA A 572 -40.23 -36.38 15.95
CA ALA A 572 -39.37 -37.39 15.30
C ALA A 572 -38.80 -38.40 16.31
N ILE A 573 -38.40 -38.00 17.52
CA ILE A 573 -37.97 -38.96 18.58
C ILE A 573 -39.09 -39.96 18.88
N LEU A 574 -40.34 -39.51 18.99
CA LEU A 574 -41.48 -40.39 19.24
C LEU A 574 -41.69 -41.39 18.09
N GLN A 575 -41.67 -40.89 16.84
CA GLN A 575 -41.79 -41.71 15.64
C GLN A 575 -40.67 -42.77 15.57
N ILE A 576 -39.42 -42.39 15.82
CA ILE A 576 -38.26 -43.30 15.79
C ILE A 576 -38.33 -44.30 16.94
N ALA A 577 -38.66 -43.88 18.16
CA ALA A 577 -38.69 -44.75 19.33
C ALA A 577 -39.75 -45.84 19.23
N ARG A 578 -40.90 -45.52 18.60
CA ARG A 578 -42.03 -46.45 18.45
C ARG A 578 -42.12 -47.13 17.08
N GLY A 579 -41.39 -46.64 16.08
CA GLY A 579 -41.44 -47.15 14.71
C GLY A 579 -42.74 -46.79 14.00
N TRP A 580 -43.26 -45.59 14.25
CA TRP A 580 -44.56 -45.14 13.73
C TRP A 580 -44.39 -44.19 12.55
N SER A 581 -45.11 -44.45 11.46
CA SER A 581 -45.34 -43.50 10.38
C SER A 581 -46.27 -42.36 10.81
N ASP A 582 -46.55 -41.41 9.91
CA ASP A 582 -47.56 -40.37 10.17
C ASP A 582 -48.97 -40.95 10.24
N ALA A 583 -49.31 -41.92 9.38
CA ALA A 583 -50.58 -42.64 9.43
C ALA A 583 -50.76 -43.42 10.75
N ASP A 584 -49.69 -44.04 11.25
CA ASP A 584 -49.70 -44.68 12.57
C ASP A 584 -49.94 -43.67 13.68
N LEU A 585 -49.30 -42.50 13.64
CA LEU A 585 -49.51 -41.45 14.62
C LEU A 585 -50.97 -41.00 14.68
N VAL A 586 -51.59 -40.74 13.52
CA VAL A 586 -53.02 -40.36 13.41
C VAL A 586 -53.93 -41.43 14.03
N THR A 587 -53.63 -42.71 13.75
CA THR A 587 -54.38 -43.84 14.31
C THR A 587 -54.24 -43.92 15.83
N ARG A 588 -53.02 -43.70 16.35
CA ARG A 588 -52.71 -43.79 17.79
C ARG A 588 -53.25 -42.60 18.59
N THR A 589 -53.28 -41.41 18.00
CA THR A 589 -53.88 -40.21 18.60
C THR A 589 -55.40 -40.17 18.44
N ARG A 590 -55.99 -41.08 17.64
CA ARG A 590 -57.42 -41.12 17.29
C ARG A 590 -57.86 -39.83 16.58
N ALA A 591 -56.98 -39.27 15.76
CA ALA A 591 -57.26 -38.08 14.97
C ALA A 591 -58.14 -38.41 13.75
N ASP A 592 -58.75 -37.38 13.15
CA ASP A 592 -59.62 -37.54 11.97
C ASP A 592 -58.83 -37.96 10.72
N VAL A 593 -59.10 -39.18 10.25
CA VAL A 593 -58.45 -39.78 9.08
C VAL A 593 -58.79 -39.02 7.80
N ALA A 594 -60.02 -38.53 7.63
CA ALA A 594 -60.41 -37.79 6.44
C ALA A 594 -59.73 -36.41 6.39
N GLN A 595 -59.52 -35.78 7.55
CA GLN A 595 -58.71 -34.55 7.63
C GLN A 595 -57.24 -34.83 7.36
N PHE A 596 -56.70 -35.96 7.79
CA PHE A 596 -55.34 -36.38 7.48
C PHE A 596 -55.13 -36.63 5.98
N GLU A 597 -56.05 -37.34 5.30
CA GLU A 597 -55.97 -37.59 3.85
C GLU A 597 -55.94 -36.27 3.05
N ARG A 598 -56.77 -35.29 3.42
CA ARG A 598 -56.73 -33.95 2.80
C ARG A 598 -55.38 -33.24 2.99
N LEU A 599 -54.80 -33.35 4.18
CA LEU A 599 -53.46 -32.79 4.45
C LEU A 599 -52.39 -33.52 3.64
N GLN A 600 -52.49 -34.84 3.54
CA GLN A 600 -51.59 -35.68 2.76
C GLN A 600 -51.61 -35.30 1.28
N ASP A 601 -52.80 -35.10 0.69
CA ASP A 601 -52.97 -34.65 -0.70
C ASP A 601 -52.39 -33.25 -0.94
N ALA A 602 -52.63 -32.32 -0.02
CA ALA A 602 -52.07 -30.97 -0.08
C ALA A 602 -50.53 -30.98 -0.01
N LEU A 603 -49.96 -31.80 0.88
CA LEU A 603 -48.51 -31.97 1.02
C LEU A 603 -47.90 -32.70 -0.18
N ASN A 604 -48.57 -33.70 -0.75
CA ASN A 604 -48.14 -34.38 -1.97
C ASN A 604 -48.13 -33.41 -3.17
N THR A 605 -49.14 -32.55 -3.30
CA THR A 605 -49.18 -31.50 -4.33
C THR A 605 -47.95 -30.59 -4.23
N ILE A 606 -47.63 -30.12 -3.01
CA ILE A 606 -46.42 -29.31 -2.77
C ILE A 606 -45.15 -30.10 -3.11
N ARG A 607 -45.09 -31.38 -2.73
CA ARG A 607 -43.94 -32.26 -3.00
C ARG A 607 -43.69 -32.45 -4.50
N TYR A 608 -44.74 -32.70 -5.28
CA TYR A 608 -44.64 -32.81 -6.74
C TYR A 608 -44.21 -31.51 -7.40
N GLU A 609 -44.71 -30.37 -6.92
CA GLU A 609 -44.28 -29.08 -7.46
C GLU A 609 -42.81 -28.77 -7.11
N LEU A 610 -42.39 -29.03 -5.86
CA LEU A 610 -40.99 -28.88 -5.45
C LEU A 610 -40.04 -29.77 -6.25
N LEU A 611 -40.47 -30.96 -6.68
CA LEU A 611 -39.67 -31.84 -7.56
C LEU A 611 -39.33 -31.19 -8.90
N THR A 612 -40.19 -30.32 -9.42
CA THR A 612 -39.94 -29.59 -10.69
C THR A 612 -39.00 -28.41 -10.52
N LEU A 613 -38.83 -27.91 -9.28
CA LEU A 613 -38.09 -26.68 -9.01
C LEU A 613 -36.73 -26.92 -8.33
N VAL A 614 -36.57 -28.01 -7.57
CA VAL A 614 -35.35 -28.32 -6.80
C VAL A 614 -34.42 -29.22 -7.61
N TYR A 615 -33.14 -28.82 -7.77
CA TYR A 615 -32.16 -29.58 -8.55
C TYR A 615 -31.17 -30.40 -7.71
N LEU A 616 -31.11 -30.19 -6.38
CA LEU A 616 -30.10 -30.84 -5.55
C LEU A 616 -30.39 -32.35 -5.43
N PRO A 617 -29.50 -33.25 -5.89
CA PRO A 617 -29.80 -34.68 -5.97
C PRO A 617 -30.24 -35.31 -4.64
N LYS A 618 -29.63 -34.88 -3.53
CA LYS A 618 -30.00 -35.33 -2.19
C LYS A 618 -31.40 -34.87 -1.79
N THR A 619 -31.77 -33.63 -2.11
CA THR A 619 -33.09 -33.09 -1.79
C THR A 619 -34.15 -33.71 -2.70
N LEU A 620 -33.84 -33.95 -3.97
CA LEU A 620 -34.67 -34.71 -4.90
C LEU A 620 -34.95 -36.12 -4.37
N ALA A 621 -33.90 -36.85 -3.95
CA ALA A 621 -34.07 -38.18 -3.37
C ALA A 621 -34.99 -38.17 -2.13
N ARG A 622 -34.90 -37.15 -1.27
CA ARG A 622 -35.81 -36.97 -0.12
C ARG A 622 -37.26 -36.70 -0.55
N LEU A 623 -37.47 -35.81 -1.52
CA LEU A 623 -38.81 -35.53 -2.07
C LEU A 623 -39.42 -36.77 -2.75
N GLN A 624 -38.59 -37.60 -3.38
CA GLN A 624 -38.98 -38.85 -4.05
C GLN A 624 -39.09 -40.07 -3.12
N ALA A 625 -38.88 -39.91 -1.81
CA ALA A 625 -38.90 -41.03 -0.87
C ALA A 625 -40.23 -41.81 -0.97
N SER A 626 -40.10 -43.11 -1.22
CA SER A 626 -41.23 -44.04 -1.31
C SER A 626 -41.88 -44.24 0.05
N GLY A 627 -43.22 -44.27 0.11
CA GLY A 627 -43.94 -44.47 1.37
C GLY A 627 -44.04 -43.22 2.25
N PHE A 628 -43.94 -42.02 1.66
CA PHE A 628 -44.21 -40.76 2.35
C PHE A 628 -45.55 -40.81 3.11
N THR A 629 -45.52 -40.46 4.39
CA THR A 629 -46.58 -40.56 5.42
C THR A 629 -47.00 -41.96 5.86
N LEU A 630 -46.64 -43.00 5.12
CA LEU A 630 -47.15 -44.37 5.29
C LEU A 630 -46.15 -45.34 5.91
N THR A 631 -44.85 -45.06 5.81
CA THR A 631 -43.79 -45.97 6.27
C THR A 631 -42.69 -45.20 6.98
N LEU A 632 -42.02 -45.82 7.96
CA LEU A 632 -40.81 -45.31 8.60
C LEU A 632 -39.84 -46.46 8.87
N ASP A 633 -38.64 -46.40 8.30
CA ASP A 633 -37.56 -47.36 8.60
C ASP A 633 -36.85 -47.00 9.92
N ALA A 634 -37.56 -47.22 11.04
CA ALA A 634 -37.03 -46.94 12.36
C ALA A 634 -35.90 -47.89 12.78
N GLU A 635 -35.81 -49.08 12.18
CA GLU A 635 -34.76 -50.06 12.47
C GLU A 635 -33.41 -49.55 11.95
N SER A 636 -33.36 -49.08 10.70
CA SER A 636 -32.15 -48.45 10.15
C SER A 636 -31.77 -47.17 10.88
N LEU A 637 -32.75 -46.34 11.30
CA LEU A 637 -32.50 -45.13 12.07
C LEU A 637 -31.84 -45.41 13.44
N ARG A 638 -32.24 -46.49 14.12
CA ARG A 638 -31.65 -46.91 15.41
C ARG A 638 -30.29 -47.58 15.25
N ARG A 639 -29.97 -48.13 14.07
CA ARG A 639 -28.73 -48.86 13.78
C ARG A 639 -27.63 -48.01 13.14
N LEU A 640 -27.82 -46.69 13.01
CA LEU A 640 -26.81 -45.81 12.42
C LEU A 640 -25.47 -45.93 13.19
N PRO A 641 -24.37 -46.36 12.53
CA PRO A 641 -23.17 -46.81 13.23
C PRO A 641 -22.46 -45.68 14.00
N GLU A 642 -22.17 -45.91 15.29
CA GLU A 642 -21.49 -44.96 16.18
C GLU A 642 -20.10 -44.54 15.69
N THR A 643 -19.42 -45.39 14.94
CA THR A 643 -18.09 -45.13 14.36
C THR A 643 -18.10 -44.09 13.23
N THR A 644 -19.27 -43.75 12.70
CA THR A 644 -19.41 -42.72 11.67
C THR A 644 -19.41 -41.33 12.29
N ALA A 645 -18.77 -40.36 11.62
CA ALA A 645 -18.81 -38.97 12.06
C ALA A 645 -20.26 -38.51 12.26
N ILE A 646 -20.57 -37.91 13.42
CA ILE A 646 -21.94 -37.51 13.83
C ILE A 646 -22.67 -36.70 12.74
N SER A 647 -21.97 -35.85 11.99
CA SER A 647 -22.57 -35.11 10.88
C SER A 647 -23.09 -35.98 9.74
N ALA A 648 -22.39 -37.06 9.41
CA ALA A 648 -22.83 -37.99 8.38
C ALA A 648 -24.00 -38.85 8.89
N ARG A 649 -24.02 -39.19 10.19
CA ARG A 649 -25.17 -39.84 10.84
C ARG A 649 -26.43 -38.97 10.81
N THR A 650 -26.32 -37.70 11.19
CA THR A 650 -27.47 -36.78 11.16
C THR A 650 -28.03 -36.60 9.74
N GLU A 651 -27.16 -36.55 8.72
CA GLU A 651 -27.63 -36.49 7.33
C GLU A 651 -28.31 -37.79 6.87
N ALA A 652 -27.77 -38.96 7.23
CA ALA A 652 -28.43 -40.25 6.97
C ALA A 652 -29.78 -40.35 7.69
N ALA A 653 -29.88 -39.81 8.92
CA ALA A 653 -31.13 -39.76 9.66
C ALA A 653 -32.19 -38.91 8.94
N LYS A 654 -31.81 -37.75 8.38
CA LYS A 654 -32.71 -36.93 7.56
C LYS A 654 -33.18 -37.66 6.29
N ASP A 655 -32.31 -38.45 5.67
CA ASP A 655 -32.66 -39.22 4.46
C ASP A 655 -33.73 -40.28 4.79
N LEU A 656 -33.56 -41.01 5.90
CA LEU A 656 -34.53 -42.03 6.35
C LEU A 656 -35.84 -41.41 6.85
N LEU A 657 -35.78 -40.25 7.51
CA LEU A 657 -36.95 -39.50 7.98
C LEU A 657 -37.69 -38.74 6.88
N ALA A 658 -37.16 -38.66 5.65
CA ALA A 658 -37.84 -37.98 4.54
C ALA A 658 -39.19 -38.62 4.16
N THR A 659 -39.46 -39.82 4.66
CA THR A 659 -40.75 -40.49 4.56
C THR A 659 -41.81 -39.94 5.51
N THR A 660 -41.47 -39.07 6.46
CA THR A 660 -42.46 -38.46 7.38
C THR A 660 -42.69 -36.97 7.11
N ILE A 661 -43.85 -36.44 7.45
CA ILE A 661 -44.22 -35.01 7.26
C ILE A 661 -43.22 -34.11 7.98
N ALA A 662 -42.91 -34.43 9.24
CA ALA A 662 -41.97 -33.70 10.08
C ALA A 662 -40.52 -33.84 9.59
N GLY A 663 -40.11 -35.06 9.24
CA GLY A 663 -38.76 -35.37 8.79
C GLY A 663 -38.42 -34.76 7.42
N LEU A 664 -39.36 -34.82 6.48
CA LEU A 664 -39.21 -34.17 5.18
C LEU A 664 -39.07 -32.66 5.33
N TYR A 665 -39.89 -32.00 6.17
CA TYR A 665 -39.75 -30.57 6.40
C TYR A 665 -38.41 -30.19 7.06
N ASP A 666 -37.92 -30.93 8.07
CA ASP A 666 -36.58 -30.69 8.64
C ASP A 666 -35.50 -30.81 7.54
N GLY A 667 -35.61 -31.81 6.67
CA GLY A 667 -34.71 -32.02 5.52
C GLY A 667 -34.80 -30.97 4.41
N LEU A 668 -35.96 -30.34 4.22
CA LEU A 668 -36.20 -29.25 3.26
C LEU A 668 -35.90 -27.88 3.84
N SER A 669 -36.00 -27.71 5.16
CA SER A 669 -35.81 -26.42 5.84
C SER A 669 -34.38 -25.87 5.67
N ASP A 670 -33.40 -26.75 5.51
CA ASP A 670 -32.02 -26.37 5.19
C ASP A 670 -31.91 -25.63 3.84
N TRP A 671 -32.86 -25.84 2.92
CA TRP A 671 -32.90 -25.17 1.63
C TRP A 671 -33.18 -23.67 1.77
N TYR A 672 -34.00 -23.26 2.76
CA TYR A 672 -34.21 -21.83 3.09
C TYR A 672 -32.91 -21.07 3.34
N MET A 673 -31.89 -21.76 3.86
CA MET A 673 -30.61 -21.17 4.26
C MET A 673 -29.55 -21.22 3.16
N ARG A 674 -29.82 -21.88 2.02
CA ARG A 674 -28.83 -22.13 0.95
C ARG A 674 -29.01 -21.29 -0.32
N MET A 675 -29.91 -20.31 -0.28
CA MET A 675 -30.35 -19.49 -1.41
C MET A 675 -29.32 -18.44 -1.84
N GLY A 676 -29.27 -18.15 -3.13
CA GLY A 676 -28.32 -17.26 -3.78
C GLY A 676 -28.53 -17.05 -5.29
N GLU A 677 -29.53 -17.69 -5.89
CA GLU A 677 -29.87 -17.55 -7.32
C GLU A 677 -30.31 -16.12 -7.62
N GLY A 678 -31.19 -15.52 -6.80
CA GLY A 678 -31.62 -14.13 -7.01
C GLY A 678 -30.46 -13.15 -7.05
N ARG A 679 -29.41 -13.38 -6.24
CA ARG A 679 -28.17 -12.60 -6.31
C ARG A 679 -27.41 -12.82 -7.62
N VAL A 680 -27.23 -14.07 -8.04
CA VAL A 680 -26.54 -14.42 -9.29
C VAL A 680 -27.27 -13.84 -10.50
N GLU A 681 -28.58 -13.98 -10.56
CA GLU A 681 -29.42 -13.45 -11.65
C GLU A 681 -29.44 -11.92 -11.65
N THR A 682 -29.44 -11.27 -10.47
CA THR A 682 -29.30 -9.80 -10.39
C THR A 682 -27.94 -9.34 -10.93
N ILE A 683 -26.85 -10.05 -10.60
CA ILE A 683 -25.52 -9.74 -11.15
C ILE A 683 -25.50 -9.93 -12.66
N LYS A 684 -26.12 -11.00 -13.19
CA LYS A 684 -26.25 -11.22 -14.65
C LYS A 684 -27.02 -10.07 -15.31
N ALA A 685 -28.12 -9.63 -14.72
CA ALA A 685 -28.93 -8.50 -15.19
C ALA A 685 -28.11 -7.20 -15.30
N VAL A 686 -27.32 -6.87 -14.26
CA VAL A 686 -26.42 -5.70 -14.28
C VAL A 686 -25.41 -5.81 -15.42
N ILE A 687 -24.78 -6.98 -15.58
CA ILE A 687 -23.77 -7.19 -16.62
C ILE A 687 -24.37 -7.07 -18.01
N GLU A 688 -25.55 -7.64 -18.25
CA GLU A 688 -26.20 -7.60 -19.55
C GLU A 688 -26.57 -6.16 -19.91
N ALA A 689 -27.12 -5.39 -18.97
CA ALA A 689 -27.42 -3.97 -19.17
C ALA A 689 -26.16 -3.14 -19.47
N GLU A 690 -25.08 -3.33 -18.70
CA GLU A 690 -23.80 -2.65 -18.91
C GLU A 690 -23.17 -2.99 -20.27
N SER A 691 -23.28 -4.25 -20.70
CA SER A 691 -22.71 -4.70 -21.98
C SER A 691 -23.35 -4.05 -23.20
N ARG A 692 -24.52 -3.41 -23.06
CA ARG A 692 -25.17 -2.65 -24.13
C ARG A 692 -24.64 -1.23 -24.29
N VAL A 693 -24.08 -0.65 -23.22
CA VAL A 693 -23.56 0.73 -23.22
C VAL A 693 -22.05 0.80 -23.32
N ARG A 694 -21.34 -0.23 -22.83
CA ARG A 694 -19.87 -0.29 -22.87
C ARG A 694 -19.38 -1.71 -23.18
N PRO A 695 -18.19 -1.87 -23.77
CA PRO A 695 -17.60 -3.19 -23.92
C PRO A 695 -17.31 -3.78 -22.54
N VAL A 696 -17.82 -4.98 -22.27
CA VAL A 696 -17.53 -5.75 -21.06
C VAL A 696 -16.83 -7.05 -21.49
N SER A 697 -15.53 -7.17 -21.24
CA SER A 697 -14.68 -8.31 -21.57
C SER A 697 -14.02 -8.87 -20.32
N GLY A 698 -14.11 -10.19 -20.12
CA GLY A 698 -13.51 -10.89 -18.99
C GLY A 698 -14.22 -10.64 -17.65
N LYS A 699 -14.31 -11.68 -16.80
CA LYS A 699 -14.92 -11.55 -15.47
C LYS A 699 -14.04 -12.21 -14.44
N ILE A 700 -13.79 -11.50 -13.34
CA ILE A 700 -13.08 -12.09 -12.21
C ILE A 700 -13.97 -12.20 -11.00
N VAL A 701 -14.03 -13.39 -10.40
CA VAL A 701 -14.87 -13.63 -9.23
C VAL A 701 -14.00 -14.08 -8.04
N PHE A 702 -14.01 -13.35 -6.93
CA PHE A 702 -13.14 -13.63 -5.76
C PHE A 702 -13.91 -14.07 -4.52
N ASP A 703 -13.47 -15.08 -3.76
CA ASP A 703 -14.16 -15.52 -2.52
C ASP A 703 -13.29 -16.21 -1.47
N THR A 704 -13.78 -16.15 -0.22
CA THR A 704 -13.39 -17.03 0.89
C THR A 704 -13.99 -18.44 0.76
N GLY A 705 -14.87 -18.62 -0.22
CA GLY A 705 -15.77 -19.75 -0.41
C GLY A 705 -15.12 -21.13 -0.34
N ARG A 706 -15.95 -22.10 0.07
CA ARG A 706 -15.60 -23.52 0.07
C ARG A 706 -15.18 -23.93 -1.35
N ARG A 707 -14.05 -24.65 -1.44
CA ARG A 707 -13.61 -25.34 -2.66
C ARG A 707 -14.80 -26.06 -3.28
N ILE A 708 -14.96 -26.02 -4.59
CA ILE A 708 -15.99 -26.81 -5.25
C ILE A 708 -15.62 -28.28 -4.99
N HIS A 709 -16.52 -29.05 -4.37
CA HIS A 709 -16.22 -30.42 -3.94
C HIS A 709 -16.40 -31.41 -5.10
N TRP A 710 -15.29 -31.85 -5.69
CA TRP A 710 -15.23 -32.83 -6.78
C TRP A 710 -15.06 -34.26 -6.25
N ASN A 711 -16.09 -34.84 -5.63
CA ASN A 711 -16.05 -36.25 -5.20
C ASN A 711 -16.53 -37.24 -6.27
N LYS A 712 -17.05 -36.73 -7.40
CA LYS A 712 -17.38 -37.46 -8.63
C LYS A 712 -16.89 -36.57 -9.78
N SER A 713 -16.52 -37.15 -10.92
CA SER A 713 -15.88 -36.46 -12.07
C SER A 713 -16.58 -35.18 -12.55
N VAL A 714 -17.84 -34.97 -12.17
CA VAL A 714 -18.65 -33.78 -12.44
C VAL A 714 -19.06 -33.13 -11.10
N ALA A 715 -18.76 -31.85 -10.93
CA ALA A 715 -19.23 -31.09 -9.76
C ALA A 715 -20.54 -30.35 -10.05
N THR A 716 -21.46 -30.34 -9.08
CA THR A 716 -22.69 -29.52 -9.10
C THR A 716 -22.56 -28.38 -8.09
N PRO A 717 -21.97 -27.24 -8.46
CA PRO A 717 -21.94 -26.07 -7.60
C PRO A 717 -23.37 -25.52 -7.48
N GLY A 718 -23.94 -25.51 -6.27
CA GLY A 718 -25.15 -24.72 -6.02
C GLY A 718 -24.86 -23.21 -6.13
N TYR A 719 -25.88 -22.36 -5.99
CA TYR A 719 -25.77 -20.88 -6.07
C TYR A 719 -24.99 -20.20 -4.92
N GLN A 720 -24.23 -20.94 -4.12
CA GLN A 720 -23.53 -20.41 -2.96
C GLN A 720 -22.15 -19.86 -3.31
N GLY A 721 -21.89 -18.65 -2.82
CA GLY A 721 -20.60 -17.97 -3.00
C GLY A 721 -20.24 -17.78 -4.47
N VAL A 722 -18.95 -17.66 -4.72
CA VAL A 722 -18.37 -17.45 -6.05
C VAL A 722 -18.26 -18.72 -6.87
N GLY A 723 -18.17 -19.89 -6.23
CA GLY A 723 -18.22 -21.16 -6.95
C GLY A 723 -19.53 -21.31 -7.73
N GLY A 724 -20.66 -20.91 -7.13
CA GLY A 724 -21.96 -20.87 -7.81
C GLY A 724 -22.02 -19.83 -8.92
N LEU A 725 -21.57 -18.60 -8.65
CA LEU A 725 -21.56 -17.52 -9.66
C LEU A 725 -20.65 -17.85 -10.86
N PHE A 726 -19.42 -18.30 -10.62
CA PHE A 726 -18.51 -18.74 -11.69
C PHE A 726 -19.13 -19.86 -12.52
N ALA A 727 -19.73 -20.86 -11.86
CA ALA A 727 -20.32 -22.00 -12.54
C ALA A 727 -21.49 -21.63 -13.43
N GLU A 728 -22.40 -20.79 -12.94
CA GLU A 728 -23.60 -20.35 -13.68
C GLU A 728 -23.28 -19.38 -14.82
N MET A 729 -22.04 -18.89 -14.89
CA MET A 729 -21.56 -18.01 -15.97
C MET A 729 -20.63 -18.74 -16.94
N LEU A 730 -20.14 -19.93 -16.57
CA LEU A 730 -19.19 -20.69 -17.37
C LEU A 730 -19.81 -21.10 -18.72
N GLY A 731 -19.01 -21.04 -19.79
CA GLY A 731 -19.46 -21.40 -21.14
C GLY A 731 -20.07 -20.24 -21.93
N ASP A 732 -20.19 -19.02 -21.36
CA ASP A 732 -20.51 -17.82 -22.14
C ASP A 732 -19.27 -17.37 -22.93
N PRO A 733 -19.28 -17.45 -24.28
CA PRO A 733 -18.11 -17.16 -25.11
C PRO A 733 -17.72 -15.69 -25.11
N ARG A 734 -18.61 -14.78 -24.66
CA ARG A 734 -18.31 -13.35 -24.54
C ARG A 734 -17.26 -13.06 -23.46
N PHE A 735 -17.01 -14.01 -22.55
CA PHE A 735 -16.23 -13.76 -21.35
C PHE A 735 -15.13 -14.79 -21.10
N THR A 736 -13.94 -14.30 -20.78
CA THR A 736 -12.89 -15.10 -20.14
C THR A 736 -13.07 -15.01 -18.61
N LEU A 737 -13.56 -16.08 -18.00
CA LEU A 737 -13.79 -16.14 -16.57
C LEU A 737 -12.54 -16.57 -15.83
N LEU A 738 -12.25 -15.88 -14.73
CA LEU A 738 -11.24 -16.26 -13.76
C LEU A 738 -11.87 -16.19 -12.37
N ALA A 739 -11.75 -17.23 -11.56
CA ALA A 739 -12.13 -17.17 -10.16
C ALA A 739 -10.94 -17.51 -9.29
N ALA A 740 -10.53 -16.61 -8.41
CA ALA A 740 -9.40 -16.86 -7.51
C ALA A 740 -9.89 -17.06 -6.07
N LEU A 741 -9.59 -18.24 -5.52
CA LEU A 741 -9.87 -18.63 -4.15
C LEU A 741 -8.57 -18.76 -3.37
N SER A 742 -8.66 -18.81 -2.05
CA SER A 742 -7.50 -18.98 -1.18
C SER A 742 -6.71 -20.30 -1.40
N SER A 743 -7.28 -21.27 -2.13
CA SER A 743 -6.70 -22.60 -2.36
C SER A 743 -6.55 -22.99 -3.83
N GLU A 744 -7.34 -22.43 -4.74
CA GLU A 744 -7.34 -22.75 -6.18
C GLU A 744 -7.74 -21.52 -7.00
N MET A 745 -7.36 -21.49 -8.28
CA MET A 745 -7.91 -20.60 -9.30
C MET A 745 -8.65 -21.44 -10.34
N TYR A 746 -9.80 -20.95 -10.79
CA TYR A 746 -10.59 -21.53 -11.88
C TYR A 746 -10.54 -20.62 -13.09
N LEU A 747 -10.42 -21.17 -14.29
CA LEU A 747 -10.31 -20.41 -15.54
C LEU A 747 -11.18 -21.04 -16.62
N THR A 748 -11.77 -20.24 -17.51
CA THR A 748 -12.52 -20.75 -18.67
C THR A 748 -11.67 -21.73 -19.49
N TYR A 749 -12.27 -22.86 -19.88
CA TYR A 749 -11.66 -23.78 -20.84
C TYR A 749 -11.99 -23.36 -22.26
N ASN A 750 -10.96 -23.13 -23.06
CA ASN A 750 -11.04 -23.02 -24.51
C ASN A 750 -9.87 -23.84 -25.06
N GLU A 751 -10.17 -24.82 -25.92
CA GLU A 751 -9.17 -25.73 -26.47
C GLU A 751 -8.30 -25.05 -27.54
N ASP A 752 -8.88 -24.13 -28.32
CA ASP A 752 -8.19 -23.44 -29.41
C ASP A 752 -7.36 -22.23 -28.93
N ASP A 753 -7.77 -21.62 -27.82
CA ASP A 753 -7.07 -20.48 -27.19
C ASP A 753 -7.01 -20.62 -25.65
N PRO A 754 -6.14 -21.49 -25.11
CA PRO A 754 -6.07 -21.72 -23.68
C PRO A 754 -5.58 -20.47 -22.94
N VAL A 755 -6.46 -19.87 -22.14
CA VAL A 755 -6.12 -18.71 -21.28
C VAL A 755 -4.94 -19.00 -20.35
N THR A 756 -4.78 -20.26 -19.94
CA THR A 756 -3.65 -20.74 -19.14
C THR A 756 -2.32 -20.57 -19.85
N ASP A 757 -2.26 -20.79 -21.16
CA ASP A 757 -1.05 -20.65 -21.95
C ASP A 757 -0.73 -19.19 -22.22
N ARG A 758 -1.74 -18.34 -22.45
CA ARG A 758 -1.56 -16.88 -22.53
C ARG A 758 -1.02 -16.29 -21.23
N ILE A 759 -1.58 -16.70 -20.08
CA ILE A 759 -1.08 -16.28 -18.77
C ILE A 759 0.37 -16.74 -18.56
N ALA A 760 0.69 -17.99 -18.92
CA ALA A 760 2.05 -18.48 -18.82
C ALA A 760 3.02 -17.69 -19.72
N ALA A 761 2.63 -17.40 -20.96
CA ALA A 761 3.40 -16.57 -21.87
C ALA A 761 3.60 -15.15 -21.32
N PHE A 762 2.55 -14.52 -20.79
CA PHE A 762 2.62 -13.21 -20.13
C PHE A 762 3.62 -13.19 -18.96
N ILE A 763 3.63 -14.24 -18.13
CA ILE A 763 4.61 -14.36 -17.04
C ILE A 763 6.03 -14.42 -17.61
N GLU A 764 6.25 -15.21 -18.67
CA GLU A 764 7.57 -15.38 -19.28
C GLU A 764 8.07 -14.10 -19.97
N THR A 765 7.20 -13.39 -20.70
CA THR A 765 7.56 -12.21 -21.49
C THR A 765 7.57 -10.93 -20.65
N GLN A 766 6.47 -10.58 -20.00
CA GLN A 766 6.33 -9.29 -19.32
C GLN A 766 6.97 -9.30 -17.92
N LEU A 767 6.89 -10.43 -17.20
CA LEU A 767 7.37 -10.50 -15.82
C LEU A 767 8.81 -11.01 -15.72
N MET A 768 9.14 -12.11 -16.40
CA MET A 768 10.47 -12.69 -16.33
C MET A 768 11.45 -11.98 -17.27
N HIS A 769 11.17 -11.93 -18.58
CA HIS A 769 12.04 -11.27 -19.56
C HIS A 769 12.04 -9.74 -19.40
N GLY A 770 10.90 -9.14 -19.07
CA GLY A 770 10.79 -7.72 -18.73
C GLY A 770 11.18 -7.44 -17.27
N ASN A 771 10.18 -7.26 -16.41
CA ASN A 771 10.35 -6.64 -15.08
C ASN A 771 11.44 -7.25 -14.20
N ALA A 772 11.50 -8.58 -14.06
CA ALA A 772 12.47 -9.24 -13.19
C ALA A 772 13.90 -9.16 -13.74
N SER A 773 14.06 -9.31 -15.05
CA SER A 773 15.38 -9.21 -15.70
C SER A 773 15.89 -7.77 -15.69
N GLU A 774 15.04 -6.80 -16.00
CA GLU A 774 15.37 -5.37 -15.91
C GLU A 774 15.75 -4.98 -14.47
N ALA A 775 15.05 -5.50 -13.45
CA ALA A 775 15.44 -5.28 -12.05
C ALA A 775 16.81 -5.90 -11.71
N ILE A 776 17.13 -7.10 -12.23
CA ILE A 776 18.45 -7.73 -12.03
C ILE A 776 19.54 -6.92 -12.73
N PHE A 777 19.27 -6.43 -13.94
CA PHE A 777 20.20 -5.61 -14.70
C PHE A 777 20.43 -4.27 -14.01
N GLY A 778 19.36 -3.56 -13.66
CA GLY A 778 19.39 -2.32 -12.89
C GLY A 778 20.12 -2.47 -11.56
N LEU A 779 19.91 -3.58 -10.83
CA LEU A 779 20.68 -3.90 -9.62
C LEU A 779 22.20 -3.89 -9.90
N ALA A 780 22.63 -4.44 -11.03
CA ALA A 780 24.05 -4.52 -11.38
C ALA A 780 24.62 -3.16 -11.80
N THR A 781 23.90 -2.37 -12.59
CA THR A 781 24.43 -1.19 -13.29
C THR A 781 24.10 0.15 -12.63
N GLN A 782 23.03 0.24 -11.84
CA GLN A 782 22.51 1.52 -11.32
C GLN A 782 23.54 2.29 -10.47
N GLY A 783 23.74 3.57 -10.79
CA GLY A 783 24.67 4.47 -10.10
C GLY A 783 26.15 4.11 -10.30
N LEU A 784 26.48 3.39 -11.37
CA LEU A 784 27.85 3.22 -11.85
C LEU A 784 28.08 4.15 -13.05
N GLU A 785 29.28 4.73 -13.14
CA GLU A 785 29.69 5.58 -14.26
C GLU A 785 30.01 4.70 -15.48
N LEU A 786 28.98 4.34 -16.24
CA LEU A 786 29.06 3.58 -17.48
C LEU A 786 28.67 4.48 -18.65
N SER A 787 29.43 4.45 -19.75
CA SER A 787 29.02 5.09 -21.01
C SER A 787 27.73 4.47 -21.54
N ASP A 788 26.87 5.25 -22.20
CA ASP A 788 25.61 4.77 -22.79
C ASP A 788 25.81 3.61 -23.78
N GLU A 789 26.90 3.62 -24.55
CA GLU A 789 27.26 2.54 -25.45
C GLU A 789 27.50 1.22 -24.70
N THR A 790 28.36 1.26 -23.66
CA THR A 790 28.62 0.10 -22.79
C THR A 790 27.34 -0.40 -22.11
N LEU A 791 26.50 0.51 -21.60
CA LEU A 791 25.23 0.16 -20.97
C LEU A 791 24.31 -0.57 -21.95
N THR A 792 24.17 -0.04 -23.18
CA THR A 792 23.33 -0.61 -24.25
C THR A 792 23.82 -1.99 -24.68
N VAL A 793 25.15 -2.17 -24.82
CA VAL A 793 25.73 -3.48 -25.19
C VAL A 793 25.59 -4.49 -24.07
N LEU A 794 25.79 -4.09 -22.80
CA LEU A 794 25.58 -4.97 -21.65
C LEU A 794 24.11 -5.35 -21.47
N HIS A 795 23.19 -4.41 -21.70
CA HIS A 795 21.74 -4.62 -21.61
C HIS A 795 21.24 -5.60 -22.67
N SER A 796 21.52 -5.33 -23.94
CA SER A 796 21.19 -6.24 -25.05
C SER A 796 21.82 -7.63 -24.86
N SER A 797 23.07 -7.67 -24.38
CA SER A 797 23.76 -8.90 -24.02
C SER A 797 23.05 -9.71 -22.94
N PHE A 798 22.61 -9.05 -21.88
CA PHE A 798 21.93 -9.67 -20.76
C PHE A 798 20.56 -10.17 -21.18
N ASN A 799 19.78 -9.37 -21.92
CA ASN A 799 18.47 -9.76 -22.42
C ASN A 799 18.54 -10.96 -23.38
N GLN A 800 19.55 -11.02 -24.24
CA GLN A 800 19.78 -12.21 -25.07
C GLN A 800 20.02 -13.48 -24.23
N LEU A 801 20.87 -13.40 -23.19
CA LEU A 801 21.16 -14.54 -22.31
C LEU A 801 19.91 -14.99 -21.53
N ILE A 802 19.07 -14.05 -21.11
CA ILE A 802 17.77 -14.37 -20.49
C ILE A 802 16.86 -15.06 -21.50
N GLY A 803 16.69 -14.49 -22.70
CA GLY A 803 15.90 -15.07 -23.78
C GLY A 803 16.30 -16.50 -24.12
N ASP A 804 17.59 -16.79 -24.21
CA ASP A 804 18.12 -18.13 -24.46
C ASP A 804 17.90 -19.09 -23.27
N TYR A 805 17.83 -18.55 -22.04
CA TYR A 805 17.67 -19.35 -20.82
C TYR A 805 16.21 -19.71 -20.54
N LEU A 806 15.26 -18.82 -20.82
CA LEU A 806 13.83 -19.01 -20.51
C LEU A 806 13.23 -20.33 -21.03
N PRO A 807 13.48 -20.78 -22.28
CA PRO A 807 12.96 -22.06 -22.78
C PRO A 807 13.37 -23.26 -21.91
N SER A 808 14.55 -23.21 -21.27
CA SER A 808 15.03 -24.28 -20.40
C SER A 808 14.25 -24.41 -19.08
N LEU A 809 13.46 -23.38 -18.73
CA LEU A 809 12.66 -23.32 -17.51
C LEU A 809 11.23 -23.81 -17.69
N ARG A 810 10.80 -24.15 -18.91
CA ARG A 810 9.40 -24.54 -19.19
C ARG A 810 8.91 -25.64 -18.23
N ASN A 811 9.72 -26.64 -17.92
CA ASN A 811 9.36 -27.73 -17.00
C ASN A 811 10.06 -27.67 -15.63
N ILE A 812 10.26 -26.47 -15.08
CA ILE A 812 10.93 -26.32 -13.78
C ILE A 812 10.04 -26.71 -12.58
N HIS A 813 10.59 -27.46 -11.64
CA HIS A 813 9.90 -27.85 -10.39
C HIS A 813 10.42 -27.12 -9.15
N THR A 814 11.68 -26.69 -9.19
CA THR A 814 12.40 -26.07 -8.08
C THR A 814 13.39 -25.05 -8.64
N ALA A 815 13.71 -24.00 -7.87
CA ALA A 815 14.69 -23.00 -8.28
C ALA A 815 16.04 -23.66 -8.62
N ARG A 816 16.68 -23.22 -9.71
CA ARG A 816 17.96 -23.76 -10.21
C ARG A 816 19.05 -22.68 -10.27
N PRO A 817 19.41 -22.06 -9.14
CA PRO A 817 20.26 -20.88 -9.17
C PRO A 817 21.71 -21.20 -9.58
N GLY A 818 22.15 -22.45 -9.44
CA GLY A 818 23.42 -22.92 -10.02
C GLY A 818 23.45 -22.90 -11.55
N ASP A 819 22.31 -23.19 -12.20
CA ASP A 819 22.21 -23.17 -13.67
C ASP A 819 22.08 -21.74 -14.20
N PHE A 820 21.31 -20.89 -13.52
CA PHE A 820 21.25 -19.45 -13.82
C PHE A 820 22.63 -18.80 -13.71
N ASN A 821 23.40 -19.15 -12.67
CA ASN A 821 24.80 -18.70 -12.56
C ASN A 821 25.65 -19.14 -13.76
N ARG A 822 25.49 -20.38 -14.22
CA ARG A 822 26.29 -20.94 -15.32
C ARG A 822 25.93 -20.34 -16.67
N ARG A 823 24.63 -20.15 -16.95
CA ARG A 823 24.10 -19.77 -18.26
C ARG A 823 23.88 -18.26 -18.43
N VAL A 824 23.69 -17.51 -17.35
CA VAL A 824 23.43 -16.07 -17.39
C VAL A 824 24.53 -15.27 -16.69
N LEU A 825 24.75 -15.49 -15.38
CA LEU A 825 25.66 -14.62 -14.60
C LEU A 825 27.14 -14.78 -14.98
N LYS A 826 27.65 -16.00 -15.19
CA LYS A 826 29.04 -16.22 -15.61
C LYS A 826 29.31 -15.62 -17.00
N PRO A 827 28.46 -15.83 -18.02
CA PRO A 827 28.62 -15.18 -19.32
C PRO A 827 28.62 -13.66 -19.25
N ILE A 828 27.68 -13.04 -18.53
CA ILE A 828 27.66 -11.57 -18.42
C ILE A 828 28.89 -11.05 -17.66
N ARG A 829 29.33 -11.70 -16.58
CA ARG A 829 30.58 -11.36 -15.87
C ARG A 829 31.82 -11.47 -16.77
N ARG A 830 31.85 -12.44 -17.70
CA ARG A 830 32.92 -12.54 -18.71
C ARG A 830 32.86 -11.40 -19.72
N ARG A 831 31.67 -10.94 -20.12
CA ARG A 831 31.50 -9.78 -21.00
C ARG A 831 31.98 -8.50 -20.32
N VAL A 832 31.59 -8.29 -19.05
CA VAL A 832 32.04 -7.16 -18.21
C VAL A 832 33.57 -7.06 -18.19
N LYS A 833 34.27 -8.16 -17.91
CA LYS A 833 35.75 -8.22 -17.89
C LYS A 833 36.43 -7.93 -19.23
N ARG A 834 35.69 -7.90 -20.34
CA ARG A 834 36.23 -7.55 -21.66
C ARG A 834 36.09 -6.06 -21.97
N PHE A 835 35.22 -5.34 -21.25
CA PHE A 835 35.17 -3.90 -21.35
C PHE A 835 36.34 -3.30 -20.58
N LYS A 836 36.93 -2.23 -21.14
CA LYS A 836 37.95 -1.43 -20.45
C LYS A 836 37.27 -0.47 -19.47
N LEU A 837 36.71 -1.02 -18.41
CA LEU A 837 36.08 -0.25 -17.33
C LEU A 837 37.14 0.19 -16.32
N ASP A 838 36.84 1.26 -15.58
CA ASP A 838 37.59 1.60 -14.39
C ASP A 838 37.57 0.44 -13.37
N GLU A 839 38.68 0.20 -12.68
CA GLU A 839 38.86 -0.97 -11.80
C GLU A 839 37.85 -0.98 -10.64
N THR A 840 37.45 0.20 -10.15
CA THR A 840 36.46 0.33 -9.09
C THR A 840 35.05 0.03 -9.61
N VAL A 841 34.73 0.50 -10.81
CA VAL A 841 33.45 0.25 -11.49
C VAL A 841 33.30 -1.23 -11.82
N GLU A 842 34.34 -1.85 -12.39
CA GLU A 842 34.37 -3.29 -12.70
C GLU A 842 34.16 -4.12 -11.43
N SER A 843 34.92 -3.83 -10.36
CA SER A 843 34.85 -4.56 -9.10
C SER A 843 33.46 -4.50 -8.47
N ARG A 844 32.83 -3.31 -8.45
CA ARG A 844 31.46 -3.13 -7.93
C ARG A 844 30.43 -3.88 -8.77
N LEU A 845 30.52 -3.78 -10.10
CA LEU A 845 29.59 -4.46 -11.00
C LEU A 845 29.69 -5.99 -10.86
N LEU A 846 30.92 -6.52 -10.80
CA LEU A 846 31.16 -7.95 -10.57
C LEU A 846 30.69 -8.42 -9.19
N ALA A 847 30.83 -7.59 -8.15
CA ALA A 847 30.33 -7.89 -6.80
C ALA A 847 28.79 -7.90 -6.74
N ARG A 848 28.11 -7.02 -7.50
CA ARG A 848 26.66 -6.99 -7.60
C ARG A 848 26.08 -8.19 -8.37
N LEU A 849 26.84 -8.71 -9.34
CA LEU A 849 26.53 -9.95 -10.07
C LEU A 849 26.97 -11.22 -9.31
N ASP A 850 27.53 -11.10 -8.10
CA ASP A 850 27.88 -12.24 -7.26
C ASP A 850 26.65 -12.72 -6.48
N ARG A 851 26.40 -14.03 -6.48
CA ARG A 851 25.26 -14.65 -5.78
C ARG A 851 25.30 -14.50 -4.26
N ARG A 852 26.43 -14.06 -3.67
CA ARG A 852 26.53 -13.68 -2.25
C ARG A 852 25.84 -12.34 -1.95
N ASN A 853 25.48 -11.58 -2.99
CA ASN A 853 24.67 -10.38 -2.87
C ASN A 853 23.21 -10.74 -2.54
N VAL A 854 22.72 -10.21 -1.41
CA VAL A 854 21.39 -10.52 -0.86
C VAL A 854 20.26 -10.02 -1.77
N ASN A 855 20.45 -8.86 -2.42
CA ASN A 855 19.47 -8.28 -3.32
C ASN A 855 19.34 -9.11 -4.60
N LEU A 856 20.48 -9.57 -5.15
CA LEU A 856 20.48 -10.48 -6.30
C LEU A 856 19.80 -11.81 -5.95
N GLN A 857 20.08 -12.39 -4.79
CA GLN A 857 19.46 -13.63 -4.35
C GLN A 857 17.93 -13.52 -4.28
N THR A 858 17.42 -12.37 -3.82
CA THR A 858 15.97 -12.11 -3.71
C THR A 858 15.32 -11.98 -5.09
N LEU A 859 15.96 -11.26 -6.02
CA LEU A 859 15.48 -11.13 -7.39
C LEU A 859 15.56 -12.46 -8.15
N GLU A 860 16.65 -13.22 -7.98
CA GLU A 860 16.82 -14.57 -8.55
C GLU A 860 15.72 -15.51 -8.05
N GLN A 861 15.40 -15.49 -6.76
CA GLN A 861 14.31 -16.30 -6.19
C GLN A 861 12.95 -15.90 -6.79
N THR A 862 12.68 -14.60 -6.92
CA THR A 862 11.44 -14.08 -7.53
C THR A 862 11.31 -14.52 -8.99
N PHE A 863 12.41 -14.44 -9.75
CA PHE A 863 12.49 -14.91 -11.14
C PHE A 863 12.13 -16.41 -11.26
N PHE A 864 12.67 -17.26 -10.37
CA PHE A 864 12.33 -18.68 -10.36
C PHE A 864 10.91 -18.98 -9.88
N ASP A 865 10.41 -18.22 -8.90
CA ASP A 865 9.04 -18.37 -8.45
C ASP A 865 8.06 -18.07 -9.60
N TYR A 866 8.30 -17.05 -10.42
CA TYR A 866 7.54 -16.81 -11.66
C TYR A 866 7.61 -17.99 -12.64
N ALA A 867 8.80 -18.57 -12.86
CA ALA A 867 8.95 -19.73 -13.74
C ALA A 867 8.12 -20.95 -13.29
N ILE A 868 8.07 -21.18 -11.97
CA ILE A 868 7.26 -22.24 -11.36
C ILE A 868 5.77 -21.93 -11.53
N LEU A 869 5.35 -20.68 -11.32
CA LEU A 869 3.95 -20.25 -11.52
C LEU A 869 3.53 -20.42 -13.00
N ALA A 870 4.34 -19.98 -13.97
CA ALA A 870 4.08 -20.18 -15.39
C ALA A 870 3.86 -21.66 -15.75
N ARG A 871 4.66 -22.56 -15.17
CA ARG A 871 4.44 -24.00 -15.33
C ARG A 871 3.13 -24.47 -14.72
N MET A 872 2.74 -23.97 -13.55
CA MET A 872 1.48 -24.35 -12.91
C MET A 872 0.27 -23.99 -13.79
N PHE A 873 0.30 -22.87 -14.50
CA PHE A 873 -0.73 -22.53 -15.49
C PHE A 873 -0.68 -23.48 -16.70
N ARG A 874 0.49 -23.75 -17.29
CA ARG A 874 0.62 -24.70 -18.42
C ARG A 874 0.18 -26.13 -18.07
N GLN A 875 0.25 -26.52 -16.80
CA GLN A 875 -0.15 -27.83 -16.31
C GLN A 875 -1.48 -27.79 -15.56
N ALA A 876 -2.31 -26.77 -15.80
CA ALA A 876 -3.61 -26.65 -15.16
C ALA A 876 -4.47 -27.89 -15.43
N ARG A 877 -5.12 -28.39 -14.38
CA ARG A 877 -5.97 -29.57 -14.46
C ARG A 877 -7.29 -29.19 -15.11
N VAL A 878 -7.73 -29.92 -16.13
CA VAL A 878 -9.11 -29.79 -16.65
C VAL A 878 -10.08 -30.50 -15.72
N ALA A 879 -11.18 -29.82 -15.39
CA ALA A 879 -12.29 -30.38 -14.61
C ALA A 879 -13.62 -30.04 -15.30
N GLU A 880 -14.68 -30.77 -14.92
CA GLU A 880 -16.04 -30.57 -15.43
C GLU A 880 -16.99 -30.17 -14.30
N LEU A 881 -17.90 -29.23 -14.60
CA LEU A 881 -19.00 -28.85 -13.74
C LEU A 881 -20.33 -28.96 -14.50
N GLU A 882 -21.39 -29.27 -13.78
CA GLU A 882 -22.77 -29.29 -14.29
C GLU A 882 -23.52 -28.10 -13.71
N GLN A 883 -24.01 -27.25 -14.59
CA GLN A 883 -24.84 -26.08 -14.27
C GLN A 883 -26.24 -26.49 -13.84
N VAL A 884 -27.00 -25.57 -13.26
CA VAL A 884 -28.40 -25.82 -12.91
C VAL A 884 -29.29 -26.12 -14.13
N SER A 885 -28.91 -25.64 -15.31
CA SER A 885 -29.53 -26.00 -16.59
C SER A 885 -29.31 -27.47 -17.00
N GLY A 886 -28.41 -28.20 -16.32
CA GLY A 886 -27.93 -29.52 -16.73
C GLY A 886 -26.78 -29.47 -17.75
N ALA A 887 -26.37 -28.28 -18.21
CA ALA A 887 -25.25 -28.14 -19.13
C ALA A 887 -23.92 -28.48 -18.43
N ARG A 888 -23.10 -29.30 -19.08
CA ARG A 888 -21.76 -29.65 -18.59
C ARG A 888 -20.71 -28.76 -19.24
N GLN A 889 -19.90 -28.13 -18.41
CA GLN A 889 -18.90 -27.17 -18.84
C GLN A 889 -17.52 -27.57 -18.32
N LYS A 890 -16.52 -27.52 -19.20
CA LYS A 890 -15.12 -27.72 -18.84
C LYS A 890 -14.51 -26.40 -18.36
N PHE A 891 -13.55 -26.48 -17.45
CA PHE A 891 -12.76 -25.35 -16.98
C PHE A 891 -11.39 -25.85 -16.47
N PHE A 892 -10.41 -24.95 -16.42
CA PHE A 892 -9.10 -25.24 -15.86
C PHE A 892 -9.06 -24.94 -14.36
N VAL A 893 -8.27 -25.74 -13.63
CA VAL A 893 -8.00 -25.60 -12.20
C VAL A 893 -6.49 -25.46 -11.99
N VAL A 894 -6.09 -24.35 -11.39
CA VAL A 894 -4.72 -24.09 -10.96
C VAL A 894 -4.68 -24.09 -9.43
N SER A 895 -3.96 -25.01 -8.81
CA SER A 895 -3.85 -25.03 -7.35
C SER A 895 -3.01 -23.85 -6.84
N MET A 896 -3.41 -23.22 -5.74
CA MET A 896 -2.57 -22.21 -5.09
C MET A 896 -1.32 -22.88 -4.49
N PRO A 897 -0.14 -22.25 -4.58
CA PRO A 897 1.07 -22.81 -3.99
C PRO A 897 0.99 -22.80 -2.46
N GLY A 898 1.50 -23.84 -1.81
CA GLY A 898 1.50 -23.96 -0.35
C GLY A 898 2.52 -23.08 0.38
N ASN A 899 3.55 -22.59 -0.33
CA ASN A 899 4.56 -21.67 0.21
C ASN A 899 3.97 -20.25 0.32
N THR A 900 4.03 -19.65 1.50
CA THR A 900 3.48 -18.31 1.81
C THR A 900 3.97 -17.22 0.84
N HIS A 901 5.25 -17.23 0.46
CA HIS A 901 5.82 -16.25 -0.48
C HIS A 901 5.26 -16.42 -1.89
N ARG A 902 5.29 -17.65 -2.44
CA ARG A 902 4.76 -17.94 -3.78
C ARG A 902 3.26 -17.72 -3.88
N LYS A 903 2.54 -17.99 -2.79
CA LYS A 903 1.10 -17.76 -2.68
C LYS A 903 0.79 -16.27 -2.77
N GLN A 904 1.58 -15.46 -2.08
CA GLN A 904 1.50 -14.02 -2.17
C GLN A 904 1.83 -13.51 -3.59
N LEU A 905 2.89 -14.05 -4.21
CA LEU A 905 3.26 -13.72 -5.59
C LEU A 905 2.16 -14.10 -6.60
N MET A 906 1.45 -15.21 -6.38
CA MET A 906 0.29 -15.61 -7.20
C MET A 906 -0.87 -14.60 -7.07
N TYR A 907 -1.08 -14.00 -5.90
CA TYR A 907 -2.08 -12.95 -5.73
C TYR A 907 -1.70 -11.67 -6.47
N ASP A 908 -0.44 -11.23 -6.35
CA ASP A 908 0.04 -10.08 -7.11
C ASP A 908 -0.03 -10.33 -8.62
N LEU A 909 0.34 -11.54 -9.04
CA LEU A 909 0.24 -11.99 -10.43
C LEU A 909 -1.20 -11.92 -10.92
N THR A 910 -2.19 -12.32 -10.11
CA THR A 910 -3.59 -12.25 -10.52
C THR A 910 -3.98 -10.81 -10.85
N ALA A 911 -3.56 -9.82 -10.05
CA ALA A 911 -3.76 -8.41 -10.35
C ALA A 911 -3.10 -7.97 -11.68
N ARG A 912 -1.87 -8.41 -11.92
CA ARG A 912 -1.13 -8.12 -13.18
C ARG A 912 -1.77 -8.76 -14.40
N ILE A 913 -2.38 -9.95 -14.25
CA ILE A 913 -3.14 -10.61 -15.33
C ILE A 913 -4.38 -9.78 -15.69
N VAL A 914 -5.06 -9.19 -14.71
CA VAL A 914 -6.24 -8.34 -14.98
C VAL A 914 -5.87 -7.10 -15.80
N ASP A 915 -4.70 -6.53 -15.51
CA ASP A 915 -4.18 -5.33 -16.16
C ASP A 915 -3.41 -5.61 -17.46
N ALA A 916 -3.26 -6.88 -17.84
CA ALA A 916 -2.53 -7.27 -19.04
C ALA A 916 -3.41 -7.04 -20.27
N ASP A 917 -2.88 -6.34 -21.27
CA ASP A 917 -3.57 -6.14 -22.55
C ASP A 917 -3.81 -7.49 -23.26
N GLU A 918 -2.94 -8.48 -23.00
CA GLU A 918 -3.02 -9.84 -23.54
C GLU A 918 -4.15 -10.68 -22.90
N VAL A 919 -4.69 -10.24 -21.77
CA VAL A 919 -5.82 -10.89 -21.06
C VAL A 919 -6.84 -9.80 -20.70
N PRO A 920 -7.62 -9.29 -21.68
CA PRO A 920 -8.41 -8.08 -21.52
C PRO A 920 -9.58 -8.31 -20.56
N VAL A 921 -9.34 -8.04 -19.28
CA VAL A 921 -10.36 -8.02 -18.23
C VAL A 921 -10.70 -6.58 -17.90
N ASN A 922 -11.95 -6.20 -18.11
CA ASN A 922 -12.45 -4.87 -17.74
C ASN A 922 -13.65 -4.91 -16.79
N PHE A 923 -13.94 -6.09 -16.22
CA PHE A 923 -14.99 -6.28 -15.23
C PHE A 923 -14.55 -7.22 -14.10
N VAL A 924 -14.82 -6.79 -12.86
CA VAL A 924 -14.46 -7.52 -11.65
C VAL A 924 -15.64 -7.62 -10.69
N ILE A 925 -15.84 -8.82 -10.15
CA ILE A 925 -16.79 -9.15 -9.08
C ILE A 925 -16.00 -9.54 -7.85
N VAL A 926 -16.21 -8.81 -6.76
CA VAL A 926 -15.52 -9.04 -5.51
C VAL A 926 -16.44 -9.67 -4.48
N SER A 927 -15.94 -10.66 -3.73
CA SER A 927 -16.57 -11.09 -2.49
C SER A 927 -15.59 -11.00 -1.28
N ASN A 928 -15.90 -11.64 -0.15
CA ASN A 928 -15.38 -11.38 1.22
C ASN A 928 -13.83 -11.36 1.41
N TRP A 929 -13.04 -11.66 0.39
CA TRP A 929 -11.61 -11.93 0.48
C TRP A 929 -10.65 -10.90 -0.14
N ALA A 930 -11.13 -9.78 -0.70
CA ALA A 930 -10.28 -8.77 -1.35
C ALA A 930 -9.38 -7.93 -0.40
N ARG A 931 -9.00 -8.45 0.77
CA ARG A 931 -8.43 -7.65 1.87
C ARG A 931 -7.01 -7.11 1.66
N THR A 932 -6.21 -7.54 0.68
CA THR A 932 -4.81 -7.07 0.57
C THR A 932 -4.20 -7.29 -0.82
N GLY A 933 -3.66 -6.23 -1.46
CA GLY A 933 -2.57 -6.35 -2.45
C GLY A 933 -2.90 -6.16 -3.94
N TRP A 934 -4.16 -6.10 -4.34
CA TRP A 934 -4.55 -6.21 -5.76
C TRP A 934 -4.44 -4.89 -6.51
N ASN A 935 -3.51 -4.73 -7.43
CA ASN A 935 -3.36 -3.51 -8.24
C ASN A 935 -4.10 -3.69 -9.57
N VAL A 936 -5.36 -3.24 -9.65
CA VAL A 936 -6.21 -3.43 -10.83
C VAL A 936 -6.62 -2.06 -11.39
N ILE A 937 -6.15 -1.72 -12.58
CA ILE A 937 -6.29 -0.44 -13.29
C ILE A 937 -7.34 -0.52 -14.39
N THR A 938 -7.54 -1.67 -15.04
CA THR A 938 -8.40 -1.80 -16.24
C THR A 938 -9.93 -1.82 -16.06
N PRO A 939 -10.54 -2.15 -14.89
CA PRO A 939 -11.98 -2.38 -14.83
C PRO A 939 -12.81 -1.13 -15.04
N ASN A 940 -13.77 -1.18 -15.97
CA ASN A 940 -14.81 -0.16 -16.14
C ASN A 940 -16.04 -0.46 -15.28
N LEU A 941 -16.17 -1.72 -14.85
CA LEU A 941 -17.28 -2.21 -14.04
C LEU A 941 -16.74 -2.96 -12.82
N LEU A 942 -17.24 -2.59 -11.64
CA LEU A 942 -16.94 -3.24 -10.38
C LEU A 942 -18.24 -3.62 -9.67
N ILE A 943 -18.39 -4.89 -9.27
CA ILE A 943 -19.54 -5.34 -8.47
C ILE A 943 -19.05 -5.86 -7.12
N ASP A 944 -19.53 -5.26 -6.02
CA ASP A 944 -19.39 -5.81 -4.67
C ASP A 944 -20.50 -6.82 -4.41
N ALA A 945 -20.18 -8.11 -4.52
CA ALA A 945 -21.10 -9.18 -4.18
C ALA A 945 -21.15 -9.49 -2.66
N THR A 946 -20.39 -8.75 -1.83
CA THR A 946 -20.48 -8.83 -0.37
C THR A 946 -21.57 -7.93 0.17
N ALA A 947 -22.65 -8.55 0.61
CA ALA A 947 -23.65 -7.87 1.40
C ALA A 947 -23.13 -7.45 2.81
N THR A 948 -21.82 -7.33 3.13
CA THR A 948 -21.39 -6.97 4.51
C THR A 948 -19.94 -6.45 4.74
N ARG A 949 -19.88 -5.28 5.42
CA ARG A 949 -19.11 -4.86 6.64
C ARG A 949 -17.62 -4.45 6.64
N ASN A 950 -16.77 -4.70 5.64
CA ASN A 950 -15.36 -4.21 5.73
C ASN A 950 -15.09 -3.01 4.80
N VAL A 951 -15.27 -1.81 5.36
CA VAL A 951 -15.09 -0.51 4.70
C VAL A 951 -13.69 -0.36 4.09
N THR A 952 -12.65 -0.75 4.83
CA THR A 952 -11.26 -0.60 4.40
C THR A 952 -10.94 -1.43 3.15
N ALA A 953 -11.43 -2.67 3.07
CA ALA A 953 -11.21 -3.52 1.91
C ALA A 953 -11.95 -3.00 0.66
N TRP A 954 -13.17 -2.48 0.86
CA TRP A 954 -13.97 -1.86 -0.18
C TRP A 954 -13.30 -0.59 -0.72
N GLN A 955 -12.90 0.34 0.14
CA GLN A 955 -12.23 1.58 -0.25
C GLN A 955 -10.88 1.35 -0.93
N GLN A 956 -10.10 0.36 -0.49
CA GLN A 956 -8.86 -0.01 -1.15
C GLN A 956 -9.08 -0.58 -2.55
N LEU A 957 -10.18 -1.30 -2.77
CA LEU A 957 -10.55 -1.83 -4.07
C LEU A 957 -11.06 -0.72 -5.00
N ILE A 958 -11.97 0.14 -4.51
CA ILE A 958 -12.45 1.31 -5.25
C ILE A 958 -11.27 2.17 -5.69
N GLY A 959 -10.42 2.62 -4.75
CA GLY A 959 -9.29 3.49 -5.04
C GLY A 959 -8.33 2.94 -6.10
N ARG A 960 -8.30 1.61 -6.29
CA ARG A 960 -7.49 0.99 -7.34
C ARG A 960 -8.26 0.89 -8.66
N ALA A 961 -9.52 0.48 -8.61
CA ALA A 961 -10.41 0.46 -9.77
C ALA A 961 -10.59 1.84 -10.41
N ILE A 962 -10.58 2.93 -9.64
CA ILE A 962 -10.72 4.29 -10.16
C ILE A 962 -9.41 4.92 -10.64
N ARG A 963 -8.36 4.13 -10.91
CA ARG A 963 -7.13 4.68 -11.48
C ARG A 963 -7.33 5.11 -12.94
N ALA A 964 -6.72 6.24 -13.30
CA ALA A 964 -6.70 6.69 -14.68
C ALA A 964 -6.02 5.65 -15.59
N ARG A 965 -6.50 5.52 -16.82
CA ARG A 965 -5.88 4.62 -17.82
C ARG A 965 -4.47 5.10 -18.16
N ARG A 966 -3.61 4.18 -18.60
CA ARG A 966 -2.25 4.52 -19.11
C ARG A 966 -2.28 5.49 -20.29
N THR A 967 -3.39 5.54 -21.02
CA THR A 967 -3.64 6.49 -22.11
C THR A 967 -3.80 7.94 -21.63
N TRP A 968 -4.04 8.16 -20.33
CA TRP A 968 -4.07 9.49 -19.71
C TRP A 968 -2.65 9.98 -19.42
N SER A 969 -2.13 10.83 -20.30
CA SER A 969 -0.77 11.36 -20.19
C SER A 969 -0.72 12.70 -19.45
N ASN A 970 0.49 13.20 -19.19
CA ASN A 970 0.66 14.57 -18.67
C ASN A 970 0.13 15.63 -19.64
N ASP A 971 0.15 15.36 -20.95
CA ASP A 971 -0.41 16.25 -21.96
C ASP A 971 -1.95 16.28 -21.90
N CYS A 972 -2.61 15.16 -21.55
CA CYS A 972 -4.04 15.16 -21.25
C CYS A 972 -4.38 16.08 -20.08
N TYR A 973 -3.61 16.01 -18.99
CA TYR A 973 -3.78 16.92 -17.83
C TYR A 973 -3.57 18.39 -18.21
N ARG A 974 -2.50 18.69 -18.96
CA ARG A 974 -2.20 20.05 -19.46
C ARG A 974 -3.33 20.59 -20.32
N LEU A 975 -3.84 19.78 -21.26
CA LEU A 975 -4.95 20.18 -22.13
C LEU A 975 -6.24 20.40 -21.33
N LEU A 976 -6.55 19.51 -20.38
CA LEU A 976 -7.74 19.64 -19.53
C LEU A 976 -7.70 20.94 -18.71
N THR A 977 -6.54 21.28 -18.13
CA THR A 977 -6.35 22.51 -17.36
C THR A 977 -6.52 23.76 -18.25
N LEU A 978 -6.11 23.69 -19.52
CA LEU A 978 -6.32 24.78 -20.48
C LEU A 978 -7.78 24.93 -20.94
N LEU A 979 -8.54 23.83 -20.97
CA LEU A 979 -9.95 23.86 -21.39
C LEU A 979 -10.87 24.37 -20.28
N ILE A 980 -10.71 23.88 -19.04
CA ILE A 980 -11.63 24.18 -17.93
C ILE A 980 -11.16 25.39 -17.09
N GLY A 981 -9.88 25.74 -17.12
CA GLY A 981 -9.31 26.76 -16.22
C GLY A 981 -9.13 26.23 -14.79
N HIS A 982 -8.44 26.99 -13.94
CA HIS A 982 -8.18 26.60 -12.56
C HIS A 982 -9.47 26.63 -11.70
N HIS A 983 -10.22 25.54 -11.68
CA HIS A 983 -11.24 25.24 -10.67
C HIS A 983 -10.73 24.16 -9.69
N LEU A 984 -9.62 24.43 -8.99
CA LEU A 984 -9.31 23.72 -7.74
C LEU A 984 -9.92 24.55 -6.61
N PRO A 985 -10.96 24.09 -5.90
CA PRO A 985 -11.53 24.83 -4.77
C PRO A 985 -10.49 24.93 -3.66
N SER A 986 -9.98 26.14 -3.41
CA SER A 986 -9.03 26.43 -2.34
C SER A 986 -9.71 26.63 -0.98
N ASP A 987 -10.71 25.82 -0.64
CA ASP A 987 -11.42 25.92 0.64
C ASP A 987 -10.77 25.00 1.67
N ASN A 988 -9.55 25.34 2.09
CA ASN A 988 -8.93 24.90 3.35
C ASN A 988 -7.71 25.75 3.68
N GLY A 989 -7.87 27.08 3.79
CA GLY A 989 -7.00 27.98 4.57
C GLY A 989 -5.47 27.97 4.33
N HIS A 990 -4.98 27.31 3.28
CA HIS A 990 -3.56 27.21 2.96
C HIS A 990 -3.33 27.97 1.66
N ALA A 991 -2.45 28.97 1.74
CA ALA A 991 -2.17 29.87 0.63
C ALA A 991 -1.84 29.07 -0.64
N PRO A 992 -2.42 29.44 -1.80
CA PRO A 992 -2.07 28.81 -3.07
C PRO A 992 -0.57 28.95 -3.29
N THR A 993 0.11 27.83 -3.59
CA THR A 993 1.52 27.86 -3.96
C THR A 993 1.68 28.66 -5.26
N PRO A 994 2.67 29.56 -5.35
CA PRO A 994 2.81 30.45 -6.48
C PRO A 994 3.40 29.71 -7.71
N HIS A 995 2.80 29.99 -8.88
CA HIS A 995 3.33 29.86 -10.24
C HIS A 995 3.34 28.49 -10.94
N VAL A 996 2.30 28.25 -11.75
CA VAL A 996 2.48 28.30 -13.21
C VAL A 996 1.77 29.58 -13.66
N ALA A 997 2.54 30.66 -13.83
CA ALA A 997 2.01 31.80 -14.56
C ALA A 997 1.70 31.31 -15.97
N VAL A 998 0.42 31.13 -16.29
CA VAL A 998 -0.06 31.13 -17.68
C VAL A 998 0.09 32.56 -18.18
N ASN A 999 1.34 32.99 -18.33
CA ASN A 999 1.67 34.24 -18.99
C ASN A 999 1.40 34.01 -20.48
N GLY A 1000 0.44 34.78 -20.98
CA GLY A 1000 -0.22 34.60 -22.27
C GLY A 1000 0.68 34.22 -23.44
N TYR A 1001 0.41 33.06 -24.01
CA TYR A 1001 0.38 32.82 -25.46
C TYR A 1001 -0.61 31.66 -25.67
N GLY A 1002 -1.74 31.90 -26.32
CA GLY A 1002 -2.78 30.90 -26.65
C GLY A 1002 -2.36 29.86 -27.69
N LEU A 1003 -1.05 29.61 -27.86
CA LEU A 1003 -0.50 28.68 -28.82
C LEU A 1003 -0.20 27.34 -28.13
N LEU A 1004 -0.97 26.32 -28.48
CA LEU A 1004 -0.69 24.94 -28.09
C LEU A 1004 0.63 24.47 -28.72
N ASP A 1005 1.43 23.71 -27.97
CA ASP A 1005 2.51 22.93 -28.55
C ASP A 1005 1.96 21.83 -29.48
N ASN A 1006 2.83 21.23 -30.30
CA ASN A 1006 2.39 20.25 -31.30
C ASN A 1006 1.69 19.04 -30.67
N ASN A 1007 2.14 18.56 -29.50
CA ASN A 1007 1.53 17.42 -28.81
C ASN A 1007 0.11 17.74 -28.34
N LEU A 1008 -0.09 18.93 -27.76
CA LEU A 1008 -1.41 19.37 -27.31
C LEU A 1008 -2.36 19.66 -28.47
N ARG A 1009 -1.85 20.17 -29.60
CA ARG A 1009 -2.66 20.39 -30.82
C ARG A 1009 -3.11 19.06 -31.44
N ASP A 1010 -2.21 18.09 -31.56
CA ASP A 1010 -2.54 16.76 -32.09
C ASP A 1010 -3.58 16.07 -31.21
N LEU A 1011 -3.42 16.16 -29.88
CA LEU A 1011 -4.37 15.63 -28.92
C LEU A 1011 -5.74 16.31 -29.02
N LEU A 1012 -5.79 17.64 -29.16
CA LEU A 1012 -7.02 18.41 -29.31
C LEU A 1012 -7.74 18.07 -30.64
N ALA A 1013 -7.00 17.98 -31.74
CA ALA A 1013 -7.55 17.62 -33.05
C ALA A 1013 -8.13 16.19 -33.06
N GLU A 1014 -7.52 15.27 -32.31
CA GLU A 1014 -7.99 13.89 -32.19
C GLU A 1014 -9.34 13.78 -31.46
N ILE A 1015 -9.60 14.63 -30.46
CA ILE A 1015 -10.83 14.59 -29.65
C ILE A 1015 -11.93 15.50 -30.19
N ALA A 1016 -11.60 16.45 -31.07
CA ALA A 1016 -12.53 17.46 -31.52
C ALA A 1016 -13.69 16.86 -32.35
N PRO A 1017 -14.95 17.16 -32.01
CA PRO A 1017 -16.09 16.81 -32.86
C PRO A 1017 -16.03 17.59 -34.18
N ASP A 1018 -16.75 17.10 -35.20
CA ASP A 1018 -16.61 17.59 -36.58
C ASP A 1018 -16.85 19.10 -36.74
N ASP A 1019 -17.74 19.67 -35.92
CA ASP A 1019 -18.04 21.10 -35.85
C ASP A 1019 -16.89 21.95 -35.27
N LEU A 1020 -16.03 21.36 -34.44
CA LEU A 1020 -14.92 22.05 -33.77
C LEU A 1020 -13.53 21.70 -34.36
N LYS A 1021 -13.43 20.71 -35.27
CA LYS A 1021 -12.16 20.27 -35.87
C LYS A 1021 -11.37 21.40 -36.52
N ALA A 1022 -12.02 22.31 -37.23
CA ALA A 1022 -11.34 23.43 -37.89
C ALA A 1022 -10.69 24.40 -36.87
N ILE A 1023 -11.38 24.67 -35.75
CA ILE A 1023 -10.88 25.53 -34.67
C ILE A 1023 -9.78 24.80 -33.88
N ALA A 1024 -9.97 23.51 -33.60
CA ALA A 1024 -8.99 22.65 -32.95
C ALA A 1024 -7.67 22.56 -33.74
N ASN A 1025 -7.74 22.42 -35.07
CA ASN A 1025 -6.57 22.34 -35.95
C ASN A 1025 -5.76 23.64 -36.00
N ASN A 1026 -6.42 24.79 -35.80
CA ASN A 1026 -5.72 26.08 -35.72
C ASN A 1026 -4.99 26.27 -34.37
N GLY A 1027 -5.30 25.44 -33.37
CA GLY A 1027 -4.55 25.34 -32.11
C GLY A 1027 -4.73 26.52 -31.15
N ASN A 1028 -5.76 27.35 -31.34
CA ASN A 1028 -6.06 28.50 -30.50
C ASN A 1028 -7.27 28.21 -29.59
N ILE A 1029 -7.03 27.87 -28.33
CA ILE A 1029 -8.09 27.59 -27.34
C ILE A 1029 -8.90 28.86 -26.99
N SER A 1030 -8.33 30.05 -27.18
CA SER A 1030 -9.02 31.30 -26.87
C SER A 1030 -10.24 31.57 -27.75
N ASP A 1031 -10.32 30.94 -28.92
CA ASP A 1031 -11.44 31.07 -29.86
C ASP A 1031 -12.63 30.14 -29.51
N LEU A 1032 -12.45 29.21 -28.56
CA LEU A 1032 -13.50 28.30 -28.11
C LEU A 1032 -14.36 28.98 -27.03
N LYS A 1033 -15.69 28.83 -27.14
CA LYS A 1033 -16.64 29.19 -26.08
C LYS A 1033 -16.50 28.23 -24.90
N ASP A 1034 -16.95 28.65 -23.72
CA ASP A 1034 -16.88 27.81 -22.51
C ASP A 1034 -17.63 26.48 -22.68
N GLU A 1035 -18.80 26.50 -23.33
CA GLU A 1035 -19.55 25.28 -23.70
C GLU A 1035 -18.74 24.34 -24.61
N ASP A 1036 -18.02 24.89 -25.60
CA ASP A 1036 -17.20 24.11 -26.52
C ASP A 1036 -15.96 23.55 -25.81
N ARG A 1037 -15.35 24.33 -24.91
CA ARG A 1037 -14.24 23.86 -24.06
C ARG A 1037 -14.67 22.72 -23.14
N HIS A 1038 -15.86 22.83 -22.56
CA HIS A 1038 -16.44 21.80 -21.71
C HIS A 1038 -16.75 20.52 -22.49
N ARG A 1039 -17.37 20.64 -23.68
CA ARG A 1039 -17.59 19.51 -24.61
C ARG A 1039 -16.28 18.82 -24.99
N LEU A 1040 -15.22 19.58 -25.25
CA LEU A 1040 -13.89 19.04 -25.55
C LEU A 1040 -13.25 18.36 -24.34
N ALA A 1041 -13.43 18.90 -23.14
CA ALA A 1041 -12.94 18.28 -21.91
C ALA A 1041 -13.62 16.92 -21.65
N LEU A 1042 -14.93 16.86 -21.86
CA LEU A 1042 -15.71 15.62 -21.79
C LEU A 1042 -15.20 14.59 -22.81
N ALA A 1043 -15.03 15.01 -24.07
CA ALA A 1043 -14.50 14.15 -25.13
C ALA A 1043 -13.07 13.64 -24.83
N LEU A 1044 -12.23 14.48 -24.23
CA LEU A 1044 -10.89 14.09 -23.77
C LEU A 1044 -10.96 13.00 -22.70
N ALA A 1045 -11.81 13.20 -21.67
CA ALA A 1045 -12.00 12.24 -20.59
C ALA A 1045 -12.52 10.89 -21.10
N GLN A 1046 -13.52 10.89 -22.00
CA GLN A 1046 -14.07 9.67 -22.58
C GLN A 1046 -13.07 8.91 -23.47
N LYS A 1047 -12.28 9.64 -24.27
CA LYS A 1047 -11.37 9.02 -25.23
C LYS A 1047 -10.09 8.52 -24.58
N ARG A 1048 -9.55 9.27 -23.61
CA ARG A 1048 -8.23 9.01 -23.01
C ARG A 1048 -8.31 8.41 -21.60
N ASN A 1049 -9.44 8.50 -20.93
CA ASN A 1049 -9.67 7.89 -19.62
C ASN A 1049 -10.83 6.87 -19.67
N LYS A 1050 -11.33 6.47 -18.50
CA LYS A 1050 -12.51 5.63 -18.34
C LYS A 1050 -13.48 6.25 -17.34
N VAL A 1051 -14.72 5.80 -17.37
CA VAL A 1051 -15.69 5.99 -16.29
C VAL A 1051 -15.94 4.65 -15.62
N THR A 1052 -15.81 4.60 -14.30
CA THR A 1052 -15.96 3.37 -13.53
C THR A 1052 -17.33 3.30 -12.89
N HIS A 1053 -18.14 2.30 -13.25
CA HIS A 1053 -19.41 2.02 -12.59
C HIS A 1053 -19.21 1.00 -11.48
N ILE A 1054 -19.66 1.35 -10.27
CA ILE A 1054 -19.43 0.56 -9.06
C ILE A 1054 -20.78 0.17 -8.46
N TYR A 1055 -21.09 -1.12 -8.43
CA TYR A 1055 -22.35 -1.63 -7.92
C TYR A 1055 -22.18 -2.33 -6.57
N GLU A 1056 -22.82 -1.81 -5.53
CA GLU A 1056 -22.92 -2.41 -4.20
C GLU A 1056 -24.16 -3.32 -4.14
N MET A 1057 -23.99 -4.64 -4.00
CA MET A 1057 -25.12 -5.56 -3.87
C MET A 1057 -25.73 -5.49 -2.48
N VAL A 1058 -27.01 -5.14 -2.39
CA VAL A 1058 -27.73 -4.95 -1.12
C VAL A 1058 -28.82 -6.00 -0.94
N LYS A 1059 -28.78 -6.75 0.16
CA LYS A 1059 -29.74 -7.82 0.43
C LYS A 1059 -31.10 -7.24 0.83
N ALA A 1060 -32.12 -7.47 0.00
CA ALA A 1060 -33.47 -6.95 0.20
C ALA A 1060 -34.42 -7.91 0.97
N TYR A 1061 -33.93 -9.05 1.45
CA TYR A 1061 -34.79 -10.07 2.06
C TYR A 1061 -34.13 -10.84 3.21
N GLY A 1062 -34.94 -11.57 3.97
CA GLY A 1062 -34.48 -12.47 5.04
C GLY A 1062 -34.12 -11.76 6.35
N SER A 1063 -33.52 -12.50 7.29
CA SER A 1063 -33.17 -12.00 8.63
C SER A 1063 -32.11 -10.90 8.61
N ASP A 1064 -31.26 -10.89 7.59
CA ASP A 1064 -30.16 -9.93 7.42
C ASP A 1064 -30.49 -8.89 6.35
N ILE A 1065 -31.77 -8.54 6.18
CA ILE A 1065 -32.19 -7.48 5.28
C ILE A 1065 -31.43 -6.18 5.61
N GLN A 1066 -30.95 -5.52 4.57
CA GLN A 1066 -30.07 -4.35 4.67
C GLN A 1066 -30.79 -3.03 4.37
N LEU A 1067 -32.05 -3.12 3.95
CA LEU A 1067 -32.90 -2.02 3.56
C LEU A 1067 -33.99 -1.80 4.61
N GLU A 1068 -34.47 -0.57 4.68
CA GLU A 1068 -35.69 -0.21 5.39
C GLU A 1068 -36.50 0.80 4.57
N TYR A 1069 -37.82 0.77 4.74
CA TYR A 1069 -38.71 1.69 4.04
C TYR A 1069 -38.94 2.93 4.90
N ASN A 1070 -38.47 4.08 4.43
CA ASN A 1070 -38.76 5.36 5.06
C ASN A 1070 -40.18 5.79 4.73
N ARG A 1071 -41.09 5.65 5.69
CA ARG A 1071 -42.52 5.96 5.49
C ARG A 1071 -42.78 7.44 5.21
N THR A 1072 -41.94 8.33 5.76
CA THR A 1072 -42.10 9.78 5.60
C THR A 1072 -41.70 10.21 4.20
N ALA A 1073 -40.51 9.80 3.75
CA ALA A 1073 -39.99 10.12 2.44
C ALA A 1073 -40.53 9.21 1.32
N LYS A 1074 -41.23 8.12 1.68
CA LYS A 1074 -41.76 7.10 0.76
C LYS A 1074 -40.70 6.48 -0.17
N VAL A 1075 -39.49 6.34 0.34
CA VAL A 1075 -38.34 5.75 -0.37
C VAL A 1075 -37.70 4.64 0.43
N TRP A 1076 -37.04 3.72 -0.26
CA TRP A 1076 -36.19 2.72 0.38
C TRP A 1076 -34.84 3.33 0.71
N GLN A 1077 -34.35 3.09 1.91
CA GLN A 1077 -33.06 3.59 2.39
C GLN A 1077 -32.23 2.46 3.03
N ARG A 1078 -30.92 2.69 3.15
CA ARG A 1078 -30.01 1.79 3.86
C ARG A 1078 -30.41 1.76 5.33
N ARG A 1079 -30.28 0.61 5.98
CA ARG A 1079 -30.35 0.57 7.44
C ARG A 1079 -29.21 1.39 8.04
N ALA A 1080 -29.45 2.03 9.19
CA ALA A 1080 -28.51 2.95 9.84
C ALA A 1080 -27.07 2.43 9.96
N ALA A 1081 -26.87 1.14 10.26
CA ALA A 1081 -25.53 0.55 10.38
C ALA A 1081 -24.73 0.52 9.05
N ILE A 1082 -25.43 0.49 7.91
CA ILE A 1082 -24.84 0.55 6.56
C ILE A 1082 -24.74 2.00 6.12
N ALA A 1083 -25.78 2.82 6.34
CA ALA A 1083 -25.73 4.26 6.07
C ALA A 1083 -24.52 4.93 6.75
N ALA A 1084 -24.24 4.57 8.01
CA ALA A 1084 -23.09 5.07 8.77
C ALA A 1084 -21.73 4.70 8.14
N LYS A 1085 -21.63 3.60 7.37
CA LYS A 1085 -20.41 3.23 6.63
C LYS A 1085 -20.13 4.22 5.50
N HIS A 1086 -21.17 4.76 4.88
CA HIS A 1086 -21.09 5.60 3.69
C HIS A 1086 -21.18 7.10 4.01
N ALA A 1087 -21.34 7.47 5.28
CA ALA A 1087 -21.57 8.86 5.70
C ALA A 1087 -20.51 9.87 5.21
N GLN A 1088 -19.29 9.40 4.94
CA GLN A 1088 -18.15 10.21 4.49
C GLN A 1088 -17.71 9.89 3.06
N GLU A 1089 -18.38 8.96 2.37
CA GLU A 1089 -18.07 8.60 0.99
C GLU A 1089 -18.79 9.57 0.05
N VAL A 1090 -18.07 10.07 -0.95
CA VAL A 1090 -18.57 11.03 -1.95
C VAL A 1090 -18.48 10.40 -3.32
N SER A 1091 -19.58 10.44 -4.07
CA SER A 1091 -19.63 10.02 -5.47
C SER A 1091 -20.60 10.90 -6.24
N THR A 1092 -20.40 10.99 -7.56
CA THR A 1092 -21.34 11.67 -8.44
C THR A 1092 -22.59 10.82 -8.61
N HIS A 1093 -23.76 11.40 -8.37
CA HIS A 1093 -25.02 10.73 -8.60
C HIS A 1093 -25.19 10.46 -10.12
N PRO A 1094 -25.32 9.19 -10.53
CA PRO A 1094 -25.18 8.77 -11.93
C PRO A 1094 -26.26 9.30 -12.87
N PHE A 1095 -27.36 9.82 -12.33
CA PHE A 1095 -28.51 10.32 -13.11
C PHE A 1095 -28.71 11.83 -13.03
N THR A 1096 -28.07 12.50 -12.07
CA THR A 1096 -28.24 13.96 -11.88
C THR A 1096 -26.93 14.71 -12.05
N GLY A 1097 -25.78 14.05 -11.90
CA GLY A 1097 -24.47 14.70 -11.91
C GLY A 1097 -24.14 15.40 -10.59
N GLU A 1098 -25.07 15.43 -9.62
CA GLU A 1098 -24.83 16.06 -8.33
C GLU A 1098 -23.88 15.21 -7.47
N LYS A 1099 -22.90 15.85 -6.84
CA LYS A 1099 -22.05 15.19 -5.84
C LYS A 1099 -22.85 14.97 -4.57
N MET A 1100 -22.95 13.71 -4.14
CA MET A 1100 -23.69 13.35 -2.93
C MET A 1100 -22.82 12.57 -1.97
N ALA A 1101 -23.09 12.73 -0.67
CA ALA A 1101 -22.48 11.97 0.41
C ALA A 1101 -23.54 11.12 1.17
N GLY A 1102 -23.09 10.17 2.00
CA GLY A 1102 -24.00 9.41 2.85
C GLY A 1102 -24.94 8.53 2.05
N ASP A 1103 -26.25 8.53 2.32
CA ASP A 1103 -27.17 7.66 1.58
C ASP A 1103 -27.33 8.02 0.09
N GLY A 1104 -27.03 9.27 -0.27
CA GLY A 1104 -27.15 9.78 -1.64
C GLY A 1104 -25.99 9.41 -2.57
N HIS A 1105 -24.82 9.04 -2.05
CA HIS A 1105 -23.63 8.75 -2.87
C HIS A 1105 -23.80 7.52 -3.78
N ALA A 1106 -24.68 6.59 -3.40
CA ALA A 1106 -24.93 5.34 -4.12
C ALA A 1106 -26.44 5.05 -4.16
N PRO A 1107 -27.20 5.71 -5.04
CA PRO A 1107 -28.66 5.58 -5.09
C PRO A 1107 -29.08 4.14 -5.36
N PHE A 1108 -30.23 3.75 -4.81
CA PHE A 1108 -30.76 2.41 -5.06
C PHE A 1108 -31.43 2.30 -6.43
N LEU A 1109 -31.03 1.28 -7.17
CA LEU A 1109 -31.63 0.87 -8.42
C LEU A 1109 -32.72 -0.18 -8.16
N TYR A 1110 -33.97 0.26 -8.13
CA TYR A 1110 -35.13 -0.63 -8.00
C TYR A 1110 -36.29 -0.10 -8.83
N VAL A 1111 -37.18 -1.00 -9.24
CA VAL A 1111 -38.30 -0.67 -10.13
C VAL A 1111 -39.53 -0.27 -9.33
N THR A 1112 -39.89 -1.07 -8.32
CA THR A 1112 -41.11 -0.85 -7.52
C THR A 1112 -40.89 -1.11 -6.04
N ASP A 1113 -40.65 -2.37 -5.67
CA ASP A 1113 -40.31 -2.76 -4.31
C ASP A 1113 -39.10 -3.70 -4.38
N PRO A 1114 -37.92 -3.27 -3.90
CA PRO A 1114 -36.68 -4.02 -4.01
C PRO A 1114 -36.73 -5.42 -3.38
N ARG A 1115 -37.71 -5.69 -2.50
CA ARG A 1115 -37.90 -7.00 -1.88
C ARG A 1115 -38.57 -8.00 -2.81
N THR A 1116 -39.24 -7.51 -3.85
CA THR A 1116 -40.06 -8.31 -4.78
C THR A 1116 -39.70 -8.09 -6.25
N ASP A 1117 -38.89 -7.09 -6.56
CA ASP A 1117 -38.42 -6.82 -7.91
C ASP A 1117 -37.62 -8.02 -8.43
N LEU A 1118 -37.99 -8.49 -9.62
CA LEU A 1118 -37.33 -9.61 -10.29
C LEU A 1118 -36.11 -9.10 -11.06
N PRO A 1119 -35.03 -9.90 -11.17
CA PRO A 1119 -33.83 -9.52 -11.92
C PRO A 1119 -34.09 -9.03 -13.36
N GLU A 1120 -35.03 -9.66 -14.08
CA GLU A 1120 -35.41 -9.27 -15.45
C GLU A 1120 -36.00 -7.85 -15.53
N ARG A 1121 -36.81 -7.45 -14.54
CA ARG A 1121 -37.38 -6.09 -14.50
C ARG A 1121 -36.31 -5.05 -14.19
N LEU A 1122 -35.38 -5.40 -13.30
CA LEU A 1122 -34.22 -4.56 -13.02
C LEU A 1122 -33.34 -4.41 -14.26
N GLN A 1123 -33.09 -5.49 -15.01
CA GLN A 1123 -32.34 -5.44 -16.26
C GLN A 1123 -32.96 -4.44 -17.23
N ALA A 1124 -34.26 -4.55 -17.52
CA ALA A 1124 -34.95 -3.65 -18.44
C ALA A 1124 -34.87 -2.18 -17.98
N HIS A 1125 -35.00 -1.93 -16.67
CA HIS A 1125 -34.84 -0.60 -16.10
C HIS A 1125 -33.42 -0.05 -16.24
N LEU A 1126 -32.38 -0.88 -16.08
CA LEU A 1126 -30.98 -0.48 -16.28
C LEU A 1126 -30.66 -0.23 -17.75
N GLU A 1127 -31.18 -1.05 -18.67
CA GLU A 1127 -31.02 -0.86 -20.11
C GLU A 1127 -31.60 0.47 -20.60
N GLU A 1128 -32.66 0.96 -19.94
CA GLU A 1128 -33.27 2.27 -20.22
C GLU A 1128 -32.47 3.43 -19.60
N THR A 1129 -31.88 3.24 -18.42
CA THR A 1129 -31.32 4.35 -17.61
C THR A 1129 -29.82 4.56 -17.76
N LEU A 1130 -29.05 3.53 -18.13
CA LEU A 1130 -27.59 3.64 -18.28
C LEU A 1130 -27.09 4.46 -19.49
N PRO A 1131 -27.80 4.51 -20.64
CA PRO A 1131 -27.34 5.32 -21.77
C PRO A 1131 -27.18 6.80 -21.40
N GLY A 1132 -25.97 7.35 -21.61
CA GLY A 1132 -25.64 8.75 -21.29
C GLY A 1132 -25.17 9.01 -19.85
N CYS A 1133 -25.16 8.00 -18.97
CA CYS A 1133 -24.67 8.17 -17.59
C CYS A 1133 -23.19 8.59 -17.53
N ASP A 1134 -22.33 8.08 -18.41
CA ASP A 1134 -20.89 8.44 -18.40
C ASP A 1134 -20.69 9.95 -18.52
N ASP A 1135 -21.46 10.61 -19.38
CA ASP A 1135 -21.40 12.06 -19.61
C ASP A 1135 -21.82 12.82 -18.35
N ILE A 1136 -22.92 12.40 -17.74
CA ILE A 1136 -23.45 12.98 -16.49
C ILE A 1136 -22.43 12.83 -15.36
N ILE A 1137 -21.80 11.66 -15.26
CA ILE A 1137 -20.81 11.36 -14.22
C ILE A 1137 -19.57 12.23 -14.42
N ILE A 1138 -19.03 12.30 -15.64
CA ILE A 1138 -17.87 13.13 -15.96
C ILE A 1138 -18.18 14.60 -15.64
N ASN A 1139 -19.32 15.11 -16.10
CA ASN A 1139 -19.75 16.49 -15.84
C ASN A 1139 -19.83 16.80 -14.34
N GLY A 1140 -20.46 15.91 -13.57
CA GLY A 1140 -20.55 16.08 -12.12
C GLY A 1140 -19.19 16.14 -11.42
N TRP A 1141 -18.19 15.42 -11.94
CA TRP A 1141 -16.82 15.47 -11.40
C TRP A 1141 -16.01 16.69 -11.86
N LEU A 1142 -16.20 17.14 -13.10
CA LEU A 1142 -15.52 18.33 -13.63
C LEU A 1142 -16.01 19.63 -12.95
N GLY A 1143 -17.20 19.61 -12.36
CA GLY A 1143 -17.81 20.75 -11.68
C GLY A 1143 -18.42 21.74 -12.67
N GLU A 1144 -19.61 22.26 -12.32
CA GLU A 1144 -20.05 23.58 -12.76
C GLU A 1144 -19.67 24.62 -11.71
#